data_AF-A0A2U2UUB0-F1
#
_entry.id   AF-A0A2U2UUB0-F1
#
_cell.length_a   1.000
_cell.length_b   1.000
_cell.length_c   1.000
_cell.angle_alpha   90.00
_cell.angle_beta   90.00
_cell.angle_gamma   90.00
#
_symmetry.space_group_name_H-M   'P 1'
#
loop_
_entity.id
_entity.type
_entity.pdbx_description
1 polymer ?
#
loop_
_entity_poly.entity_id
_entity_poly.type
_entity_poly.pdbx_seq_one_letter_code
_entity_poly.pdbx_strand_id
1 'polypeptide(L)'
;MEQSLNFEMLRSQWPELAELACMAERYVHSDPESCLVKLRNYTELMVRWLYRQERLPEGIKANLYDLINADVFTSMMPEAIIMKMDALRIHGNRAAHGGRIKAKDTYWLLKEAYLLGIWLYVRYAHGNVDDCPKFTLPPLTQSSGRADEKRLEDAIRAQDESRERELALQRALQQEQEKAEHLTQRLNEARARNQHVADILSIDEAETRRRLIDSRLLAADWNVGEGLKNTDQVTQEHPVKEQPTATGDGYADYVLWDEAHKPLAVVEAKKTSVNAEQGRIQARLYADWLEKEYDQRPIIFYTNGYDIWLWDDHKTHGYPPRRVFGFYSKESLQYLIQQRETRLPLNSVPHVKDNEGKAVAGRLYQLETIARVSERFTNKYRQSLIVQATGTGKTRVAIALSKLMIDARWVKRVLFLCDRKELRKQAANAFNQFTNEPLYVVGKSKKADRQNARIYIATYPGMMTIMDHFDVGYFDLIIADESHRSIYNVYGDLFKYFDALQIGLTATPIDMVSKTTFGLFGCEGRIPTANYSLEDAIADNNLVPYEVVTHTTEFLREGIKREKLSDTQIRELEEQGIDPNTLEFDGKALDEAIYNKDTNRYILRNLMENGLKDRDGQLPGKTIIFARNHKHALLLNELFDDMYPQFAGRFCQVIDNYDPRAEQLIDDFKGLDESTNKELTIAISVDMLDTGIDVPEIVNLVFAKPVKSKVKFWQMIGRGTRLCPGLYGYDDNGKPLDKQKFRIFDHWGNFEYHELHTEEAEVTATKSLAQKRFEAWVMLGAAAQRKFDKQAVDLVAHQLREQINALDEKSIAVQEKWHQKAQYSDEKVLRQLSPKTQQDLLSVLAPLMQWLDVRGQSDAMRFDMDILAAQTARYTNPEELDVLWPVIVEKVERLPPHLAQVQQQGPRINQLRDLGWWKQASLEELEDIRIHLRGIMHLMEKDATPKFGSIQVDITEDANLIQTENRKTNIRSIDFKLYRQQVQGALEPLFQQNPVLKKIRNGEPVTQSELDELAKLVLIQNPNVDIRALKEFYPQATASLDKLLRTIIGMDSDAVEVRFAQFAADNSLTSQQLRFLSLLKNHIRDYGTIEMRQLFEQPFTHIHNEGVTGVFPDIEQIARLQKIVEELGVVTDAATV
;
A
#
# COMPACT_ATOMS: atom_id res chain seq x y z
N MET A 1 -15.37 47.51 45.89
CA MET A 1 -14.93 46.37 45.07
C MET A 1 -15.18 45.11 45.87
N GLU A 2 -15.74 44.09 45.25
CA GLU A 2 -16.00 42.80 45.91
C GLU A 2 -14.73 41.93 45.87
N GLN A 3 -14.42 41.25 46.98
CA GLN A 3 -13.22 40.40 47.11
C GLN A 3 -13.42 39.07 46.38
N SER A 4 -12.39 38.61 45.66
CA SER A 4 -12.39 37.30 44.99
C SER A 4 -12.07 36.20 45.99
N LEU A 5 -12.64 35.02 45.80
CA LEU A 5 -12.37 33.88 46.68
C LEU A 5 -11.01 33.24 46.37
N ASN A 6 -10.66 33.10 45.09
CA ASN A 6 -9.45 32.41 44.66
C ASN A 6 -8.37 33.34 44.08
N PHE A 7 -8.73 34.55 43.63
CA PHE A 7 -7.84 35.42 42.85
C PHE A 7 -7.42 36.70 43.58
N GLU A 8 -7.75 36.83 44.86
CA GLU A 8 -7.50 38.07 45.61
C GLU A 8 -6.00 38.39 45.74
N MET A 9 -5.13 37.38 45.70
CA MET A 9 -3.68 37.56 45.68
C MET A 9 -3.19 38.41 44.49
N LEU A 10 -3.94 38.41 43.37
CA LEU A 10 -3.60 39.19 42.19
C LEU A 10 -3.97 40.67 42.33
N ARG A 11 -4.88 41.05 43.24
CA ARG A 11 -5.47 42.40 43.25
C ARG A 11 -4.47 43.51 43.54
N SER A 12 -3.44 43.23 44.33
CA SER A 12 -2.40 44.19 44.71
C SER A 12 -1.53 44.64 43.53
N GLN A 13 -1.32 43.76 42.55
CA GLN A 13 -0.43 44.00 41.40
C GLN A 13 -1.19 44.09 40.06
N TRP A 14 -2.31 43.37 39.94
CA TRP A 14 -3.15 43.29 38.75
C TRP A 14 -4.65 43.37 39.12
N PRO A 15 -5.14 44.55 39.53
CA PRO A 15 -6.53 44.72 39.96
C PRO A 15 -7.53 44.32 38.87
N GLU A 16 -7.22 44.59 37.60
CA GLU A 16 -8.05 44.25 36.44
C GLU A 16 -8.16 42.72 36.21
N LEU A 17 -7.07 41.97 36.42
CA LEU A 17 -7.08 40.50 36.34
C LEU A 17 -7.88 39.90 37.50
N ALA A 18 -7.71 40.44 38.71
CA ALA A 18 -8.49 40.03 39.87
C ALA A 18 -9.99 40.32 39.69
N GLU A 19 -10.35 41.45 39.07
CA GLU A 19 -11.74 41.80 38.77
C GLU A 19 -12.37 40.88 37.71
N LEU A 20 -11.66 40.59 36.61
CA LEU A 20 -12.15 39.65 35.59
C LEU A 20 -12.35 38.24 36.16
N ALA A 21 -11.42 37.79 36.99
CA ALA A 21 -11.53 36.49 37.66
C ALA A 21 -12.64 36.48 38.73
N CYS A 22 -12.82 37.57 39.49
CA CYS A 22 -13.96 37.73 40.42
C CYS A 22 -15.31 37.68 39.68
N MET A 23 -15.41 38.32 38.51
CA MET A 23 -16.59 38.20 37.66
C MET A 23 -16.80 36.76 37.18
N ALA A 24 -15.74 36.07 36.76
CA ALA A 24 -15.83 34.67 36.36
C ALA A 24 -16.31 33.77 37.52
N GLU A 25 -15.88 34.02 38.76
CA GLU A 25 -16.34 33.31 39.96
C GLU A 25 -17.85 33.49 40.21
N ARG A 26 -18.40 34.67 39.96
CA ARG A 26 -19.85 34.93 40.10
C ARG A 26 -20.69 34.19 39.06
N TYR A 27 -20.20 34.14 37.82
CA TYR A 27 -20.91 33.53 36.70
C TYR A 27 -20.74 32.01 36.64
N VAL A 28 -19.81 31.45 37.42
CA VAL A 28 -19.41 30.03 37.32
C VAL A 28 -20.58 29.04 37.45
N HIS A 29 -21.62 29.41 38.21
CA HIS A 29 -22.84 28.61 38.39
C HIS A 29 -24.06 29.17 37.64
N SER A 30 -24.16 30.49 37.51
CA SER A 30 -25.37 31.18 37.04
C SER A 30 -25.40 31.39 35.53
N ASP A 31 -24.24 31.60 34.91
CA ASP A 31 -24.06 31.81 33.48
C ASP A 31 -22.69 31.29 33.02
N PRO A 32 -22.59 29.98 32.74
CA PRO A 32 -21.35 29.34 32.30
C PRO A 32 -20.71 29.98 31.06
N GLU A 33 -21.52 30.55 30.16
CA GLU A 33 -21.03 31.19 28.93
C GLU A 33 -20.30 32.49 29.28
N SER A 34 -20.93 33.34 30.10
CA SER A 34 -20.31 34.56 30.61
C SER A 34 -19.06 34.26 31.44
N CYS A 35 -19.04 33.18 32.24
CA CYS A 35 -17.86 32.75 32.98
C CYS A 35 -16.66 32.51 32.04
N LEU A 36 -16.84 31.72 30.98
CA LEU A 36 -15.76 31.41 30.04
C LEU A 36 -15.30 32.60 29.21
N VAL A 37 -16.22 33.52 28.86
CA VAL A 37 -15.86 34.78 28.20
C VAL A 37 -14.99 35.63 29.13
N LYS A 38 -15.32 35.73 30.42
CA LYS A 38 -14.48 36.45 31.39
C LYS A 38 -13.12 35.79 31.63
N LEU A 39 -13.06 34.45 31.67
CA LEU A 39 -11.78 33.72 31.76
C LEU A 39 -10.90 33.86 30.52
N ARG A 40 -11.50 33.95 29.33
CA ARG A 40 -10.78 34.27 28.10
C ARG A 40 -10.23 35.69 28.14
N ASN A 41 -11.03 36.67 28.56
CA ASN A 41 -10.58 38.06 28.69
C ASN A 41 -9.47 38.19 29.74
N TYR A 42 -9.57 37.43 30.84
CA TYR A 42 -8.51 37.30 31.84
C TYR A 42 -7.21 36.78 31.22
N THR A 43 -7.30 35.72 30.40
CA THR A 43 -6.15 35.14 29.70
C THR A 43 -5.56 36.13 28.69
N GLU A 44 -6.41 36.84 27.94
CA GLU A 44 -5.96 37.84 26.97
C GLU A 44 -5.22 39.01 27.64
N LEU A 45 -5.77 39.52 28.74
CA LEU A 45 -5.14 40.60 29.50
C LEU A 45 -3.81 40.14 30.11
N MET A 46 -3.73 38.90 30.59
CA MET A 46 -2.50 38.30 31.11
C MET A 46 -1.44 38.16 30.00
N VAL A 47 -1.80 37.62 28.84
CA VAL A 47 -0.87 37.47 27.69
C VAL A 47 -0.37 38.82 27.21
N ARG A 48 -1.26 39.82 27.03
CA ARG A 48 -0.86 41.18 26.63
C ARG A 48 0.00 41.88 27.69
N TRP A 49 -0.21 41.58 28.96
CA TRP A 49 0.67 42.06 30.02
C TRP A 49 2.05 41.40 29.94
N LEU A 50 2.12 40.08 29.75
CA LEU A 50 3.38 39.35 29.59
C LEU A 50 4.17 39.86 28.38
N TYR A 51 3.51 40.14 27.27
CA TYR A 51 4.13 40.75 26.09
C TYR A 51 4.77 42.11 26.40
N ARG A 52 4.08 42.96 27.16
CA ARG A 52 4.63 44.27 27.58
C ARG A 52 5.78 44.15 28.58
N GLN A 53 5.66 43.27 29.56
CA GLN A 53 6.69 43.09 30.60
C GLN A 53 7.96 42.46 30.04
N GLU A 54 7.81 41.42 29.23
CA GLU A 54 8.93 40.74 28.58
C GLU A 54 9.44 41.49 27.35
N ARG A 55 8.77 42.60 26.97
CA ARG A 55 9.09 43.45 25.81
C ARG A 55 9.15 42.64 24.51
N LEU A 56 8.16 41.78 24.32
CA LEU A 56 8.02 40.93 23.16
C LEU A 56 7.50 41.71 21.93
N PRO A 57 7.97 41.40 20.71
CA PRO A 57 7.42 42.00 19.50
C PRO A 57 6.00 41.49 19.25
N GLU A 58 5.03 42.41 19.17
CA GLU A 58 3.66 42.10 18.75
C GLU A 58 3.54 42.20 17.22
N GLY A 59 2.97 41.18 16.59
CA GLY A 59 2.66 41.21 15.16
C GLY A 59 1.55 42.21 14.82
N ILE A 60 1.49 42.67 13.56
CA ILE A 60 0.46 43.61 13.10
C ILE A 60 -0.92 42.94 13.24
N LYS A 61 -1.76 43.46 14.14
CA LYS A 61 -3.12 42.94 14.44
C LYS A 61 -3.15 41.47 14.95
N ALA A 62 -2.15 41.05 15.72
CA ALA A 62 -2.12 39.71 16.31
C ALA A 62 -3.31 39.48 17.28
N ASN A 63 -4.05 38.40 17.07
CA ASN A 63 -5.12 37.97 17.98
C ASN A 63 -4.54 37.09 19.12
N LEU A 64 -5.35 36.72 20.12
CA LEU A 64 -4.89 35.91 21.27
C LEU A 64 -4.24 34.57 20.86
N TYR A 65 -4.70 33.94 19.78
CA TYR A 65 -4.11 32.70 19.26
C TYR A 65 -2.72 32.96 18.67
N ASP A 66 -2.56 34.03 17.90
CA ASP A 66 -1.28 34.40 17.30
C ASP A 66 -0.24 34.77 18.38
N LEU A 67 -0.67 35.40 19.48
CA LEU A 67 0.20 35.76 20.60
C LEU A 67 0.62 34.53 21.43
N ILE A 68 -0.30 33.59 21.69
CA ILE A 68 0.05 32.37 22.47
C ILE A 68 0.97 31.44 21.68
N ASN A 69 0.85 31.40 20.35
CA ASN A 69 1.61 30.48 19.49
C ASN A 69 2.84 31.10 18.81
N ALA A 70 3.12 32.40 19.04
CA ALA A 70 4.32 33.01 18.49
C ALA A 70 5.58 32.33 19.05
N ASP A 71 6.56 32.04 18.18
CA ASP A 71 7.82 31.36 18.55
C ASP A 71 8.55 32.06 19.71
N VAL A 72 8.48 33.39 19.77
CA VAL A 72 9.04 34.21 20.85
C VAL A 72 8.32 34.05 22.19
N PHE A 73 7.03 33.70 22.19
CA PHE A 73 6.24 33.47 23.39
C PHE A 73 6.34 32.00 23.85
N THR A 74 6.23 31.06 22.91
CA THR A 74 6.33 29.61 23.19
C THR A 74 7.74 29.21 23.64
N SER A 75 8.77 29.89 23.16
CA SER A 75 10.14 29.71 23.64
C SER A 75 10.35 30.20 25.08
N MET A 76 9.52 31.11 25.60
CA MET A 76 9.67 31.71 26.94
C MET A 76 8.71 31.19 28.00
N MET A 77 7.67 30.45 27.63
CA MET A 77 6.67 29.98 28.59
C MET A 77 6.77 28.45 28.74
N PRO A 78 6.61 27.90 29.96
CA PRO A 78 6.51 26.46 30.13
C PRO A 78 5.33 25.90 29.31
N GLU A 79 5.50 24.73 28.72
CA GLU A 79 4.46 24.08 27.91
C GLU A 79 3.15 23.92 28.68
N ALA A 80 3.23 23.56 29.97
CA ALA A 80 2.06 23.47 30.85
C ALA A 80 1.29 24.80 31.02
N ILE A 81 1.96 25.95 30.94
CA ILE A 81 1.33 27.28 31.01
C ILE A 81 0.66 27.61 29.67
N ILE A 82 1.34 27.31 28.56
CA ILE A 82 0.81 27.50 27.21
C ILE A 82 -0.45 26.65 27.01
N MET A 83 -0.42 25.38 27.40
CA MET A 83 -1.57 24.47 27.31
C MET A 83 -2.78 24.98 28.11
N LYS A 84 -2.55 25.55 29.31
CA LYS A 84 -3.62 26.13 30.15
C LYS A 84 -4.19 27.40 29.53
N MET A 85 -3.35 28.27 28.97
CA MET A 85 -3.79 29.48 28.25
C MET A 85 -4.58 29.11 26.99
N ASP A 86 -4.14 28.10 26.24
CA ASP A 86 -4.82 27.65 25.02
C ASP A 86 -6.17 26.97 25.33
N ALA A 87 -6.27 26.21 26.43
CA ALA A 87 -7.52 25.68 26.93
C ALA A 87 -8.56 26.78 27.25
N LEU A 88 -8.15 27.82 27.98
CA LEU A 88 -9.03 28.96 28.29
C LEU A 88 -9.45 29.72 27.03
N ARG A 89 -8.56 29.83 26.03
CA ARG A 89 -8.87 30.42 24.72
C ARG A 89 -9.87 29.58 23.92
N ILE A 90 -9.65 28.28 23.76
CA ILE A 90 -10.51 27.38 22.97
C ILE A 90 -11.92 27.36 23.53
N HIS A 91 -12.06 27.15 24.83
CA HIS A 91 -13.36 27.06 25.48
C HIS A 91 -14.06 28.42 25.58
N GLY A 92 -13.31 29.51 25.78
CA GLY A 92 -13.86 30.87 25.74
C GLY A 92 -14.30 31.32 24.34
N ASN A 93 -13.61 30.89 23.27
CA ASN A 93 -14.04 31.13 21.90
C ASN A 93 -15.32 30.35 21.58
N ARG A 94 -15.40 29.08 22.02
CA ARG A 94 -16.61 28.27 21.88
C ARG A 94 -17.80 28.91 22.61
N ALA A 95 -17.58 29.54 23.77
CA ALA A 95 -18.59 30.30 24.50
C ALA A 95 -19.08 31.53 23.72
N ALA A 96 -18.14 32.36 23.24
CA ALA A 96 -18.47 33.58 22.51
C ALA A 96 -19.21 33.33 21.18
N HIS A 97 -19.12 32.13 20.61
CA HIS A 97 -19.76 31.74 19.34
C HIS A 97 -21.02 30.86 19.52
N GLY A 98 -21.58 30.77 20.74
CA GLY A 98 -22.86 30.09 20.99
C GLY A 98 -22.80 28.56 21.00
N GLY A 99 -21.63 27.97 21.26
CA GLY A 99 -21.47 26.52 21.42
C GLY A 99 -22.02 26.03 22.77
N ARG A 100 -22.61 24.83 22.81
CA ARG A 100 -23.10 24.23 24.08
C ARG A 100 -21.96 24.05 25.08
N ILE A 101 -22.09 24.65 26.26
CA ILE A 101 -21.11 24.58 27.36
C ILE A 101 -21.67 23.78 28.53
N LYS A 102 -20.87 22.86 29.05
CA LYS A 102 -21.21 22.14 30.29
C LYS A 102 -20.73 22.96 31.48
N ALA A 103 -21.56 23.10 32.51
CA ALA A 103 -21.18 23.77 33.77
C ALA A 103 -19.97 23.13 34.49
N LYS A 104 -19.55 21.92 34.09
CA LYS A 104 -18.32 21.28 34.62
C LYS A 104 -17.05 21.80 33.95
N ASP A 105 -17.14 22.24 32.70
CA ASP A 105 -16.02 22.81 31.96
C ASP A 105 -15.61 24.16 32.59
N THR A 106 -16.57 24.92 33.11
CA THR A 106 -16.32 26.21 33.79
C THR A 106 -15.61 26.06 35.11
N TYR A 107 -15.89 25.01 35.90
CA TYR A 107 -15.19 24.74 37.15
C TYR A 107 -13.73 24.34 36.92
N TRP A 108 -13.48 23.47 35.95
CA TRP A 108 -12.13 23.09 35.56
C TRP A 108 -11.35 24.30 35.05
N LEU A 109 -11.93 25.08 34.13
CA LEU A 109 -11.28 26.25 33.55
C LEU A 109 -11.04 27.36 34.58
N LEU A 110 -11.95 27.56 35.56
CA LEU A 110 -11.72 28.47 36.67
C LEU A 110 -10.53 28.03 37.53
N LYS A 111 -10.36 26.72 37.75
CA LYS A 111 -9.20 26.16 38.45
C LYS A 111 -7.91 26.33 37.64
N GLU A 112 -7.95 26.09 36.32
CA GLU A 112 -6.78 26.32 35.45
C GLU A 112 -6.37 27.80 35.42
N ALA A 113 -7.33 28.71 35.36
CA ALA A 113 -7.08 30.14 35.47
C ALA A 113 -6.49 30.51 36.84
N TYR A 114 -6.94 29.88 37.92
CA TYR A 114 -6.35 30.07 39.26
C TYR A 114 -4.90 29.60 39.33
N LEU A 115 -4.56 28.45 38.72
CA LEU A 115 -3.19 27.96 38.63
C LEU A 115 -2.30 28.90 37.80
N LEU A 116 -2.83 29.46 36.71
CA LEU A 116 -2.16 30.53 35.96
C LEU A 116 -1.95 31.78 36.82
N GLY A 117 -2.94 32.14 37.65
CA GLY A 117 -2.85 33.23 38.61
C GLY A 117 -1.76 33.02 39.66
N ILE A 118 -1.68 31.83 40.28
CA ILE A 118 -0.58 31.49 41.21
C ILE A 118 0.75 31.59 40.49
N TRP A 119 0.87 30.98 39.32
CA TRP A 119 2.10 31.04 38.54
C TRP A 119 2.52 32.48 38.26
N LEU A 120 1.60 33.35 37.85
CA LEU A 120 1.86 34.77 37.60
C LEU A 120 2.29 35.49 38.88
N TYR A 121 1.60 35.24 39.99
CA TYR A 121 1.84 35.87 41.29
C TYR A 121 3.21 35.48 41.89
N VAL A 122 3.49 34.18 41.97
CA VAL A 122 4.76 33.66 42.49
C VAL A 122 5.92 34.17 41.65
N ARG A 123 5.75 34.20 40.34
CA ARG A 123 6.81 34.57 39.42
C ARG A 123 7.08 36.07 39.37
N TYR A 124 6.05 36.89 39.22
CA TYR A 124 6.21 38.31 38.91
C TYR A 124 5.92 39.24 40.09
N ALA A 125 5.23 38.75 41.13
CA ALA A 125 4.99 39.51 42.36
C ALA A 125 5.87 39.04 43.54
N HIS A 126 6.79 38.09 43.31
CA HIS A 126 7.64 37.48 44.34
C HIS A 126 6.86 36.90 45.53
N GLY A 127 5.61 36.49 45.32
CA GLY A 127 4.77 35.90 46.35
C GLY A 127 5.17 34.45 46.67
N ASN A 128 4.92 34.01 47.91
CA ASN A 128 5.06 32.60 48.26
C ASN A 128 3.76 31.84 47.92
N VAL A 129 3.88 30.59 47.49
CA VAL A 129 2.74 29.69 47.25
C VAL A 129 1.94 29.49 48.53
N ASP A 130 2.60 29.48 49.69
CA ASP A 130 1.96 29.34 51.00
C ASP A 130 1.02 30.51 51.35
N ASP A 131 1.21 31.67 50.72
CA ASP A 131 0.38 32.86 50.89
C ASP A 131 -0.83 32.88 49.95
N CYS A 132 -0.94 31.92 49.02
CA CYS A 132 -2.05 31.82 48.09
C CYS A 132 -3.25 31.10 48.74
N PRO A 133 -4.49 31.62 48.60
CA PRO A 133 -5.68 30.97 49.15
C PRO A 133 -5.87 29.61 48.48
N LYS A 134 -6.14 28.53 49.22
CA LYS A 134 -6.43 27.21 48.64
C LYS A 134 -7.65 27.30 47.74
N PHE A 135 -7.56 26.73 46.52
CA PHE A 135 -8.67 26.77 45.57
C PHE A 135 -9.95 26.20 46.18
N THR A 136 -11.01 27.00 46.17
CA THR A 136 -12.36 26.63 46.62
C THR A 136 -13.39 27.11 45.61
N LEU A 137 -14.38 26.27 45.32
CA LEU A 137 -15.46 26.68 44.42
C LEU A 137 -16.34 27.72 45.11
N PRO A 138 -16.67 28.85 44.45
CA PRO A 138 -17.58 29.86 44.99
C PRO A 138 -18.93 29.23 45.38
N PRO A 139 -19.55 29.64 46.51
CA PRO A 139 -20.85 29.13 46.94
C PRO A 139 -21.96 29.55 45.95
N LEU A 140 -23.01 28.73 45.83
CA LEU A 140 -24.19 29.02 45.03
C LEU A 140 -24.94 30.24 45.59
N THR A 141 -24.69 31.42 45.06
CA THR A 141 -25.51 32.61 45.33
C THR A 141 -26.50 32.84 44.19
N GLN A 142 -27.78 33.00 44.54
CA GLN A 142 -28.80 33.50 43.62
C GLN A 142 -28.61 35.01 43.46
N SER A 143 -28.15 35.47 42.29
CA SER A 143 -28.21 36.89 41.94
C SER A 143 -29.08 37.10 40.69
N SER A 144 -30.07 37.98 40.85
CA SER A 144 -31.01 38.50 39.87
C SER A 144 -30.32 39.17 38.67
N GLY A 145 -30.85 38.93 37.47
CA GLY A 145 -30.26 39.29 36.20
C GLY A 145 -30.46 40.72 35.68
N ARG A 146 -29.92 40.92 34.47
CA ARG A 146 -30.18 41.97 33.46
C ARG A 146 -30.02 43.43 33.93
N ALA A 147 -28.78 43.95 33.86
CA ALA A 147 -28.56 45.41 33.77
C ALA A 147 -27.24 45.88 33.15
N ASP A 148 -26.20 45.04 32.97
CA ASP A 148 -24.84 45.54 32.67
C ASP A 148 -24.33 45.34 31.22
N GLU A 149 -25.17 44.88 30.30
CA GLU A 149 -24.73 44.59 28.92
C GLU A 149 -24.59 45.88 28.07
N LYS A 150 -25.32 46.94 28.40
CA LYS A 150 -25.39 48.17 27.59
C LYS A 150 -24.36 49.25 27.95
N ARG A 151 -23.70 49.15 29.11
CA ARG A 151 -22.66 50.11 29.54
C ARG A 151 -21.25 49.76 29.08
N LEU A 152 -21.05 48.53 28.59
CA LEU A 152 -19.72 48.01 28.25
C LEU A 152 -19.37 48.21 26.76
N GLU A 153 -20.36 48.22 25.87
CA GLU A 153 -20.14 48.44 24.42
C GLU A 153 -19.73 49.89 24.10
N ASP A 154 -20.21 50.87 24.86
CA ASP A 154 -19.89 52.29 24.64
C ASP A 154 -18.48 52.67 25.13
N ALA A 155 -17.92 51.94 26.10
CA ALA A 155 -16.56 52.19 26.61
C ALA A 155 -15.46 51.69 25.66
N ILE A 156 -15.77 50.68 24.83
CA ILE A 156 -14.81 50.04 23.92
C ILE A 156 -14.64 50.87 22.62
N ARG A 157 -15.71 51.49 22.11
CA ARG A 157 -15.62 52.37 20.93
C ARG A 157 -14.81 53.64 21.16
N ALA A 158 -14.74 54.14 22.39
CA ALA A 158 -14.03 55.37 22.71
C ALA A 158 -12.49 55.20 22.76
N GLN A 159 -11.97 53.97 22.82
CA GLN A 159 -10.53 53.72 22.92
C GLN A 159 -9.83 53.54 21.56
N ASP A 160 -10.61 53.23 20.51
CA ASP A 160 -10.07 53.01 19.15
C ASP A 160 -9.80 54.32 18.40
N GLU A 161 -10.53 55.41 18.67
CA GLU A 161 -10.36 56.68 17.96
C GLU A 161 -9.18 57.54 18.46
N SER A 162 -8.63 57.26 19.64
CA SER A 162 -7.52 58.05 20.22
C SER A 162 -6.13 57.55 19.81
N ARG A 163 -6.00 56.36 19.21
CA ARG A 163 -4.69 55.70 18.98
C ARG A 163 -4.08 55.97 17.61
N GLU A 164 -4.85 56.46 16.64
CA GLU A 164 -4.38 56.62 15.25
C GLU A 164 -3.61 57.92 14.99
N ARG A 165 -3.56 58.89 15.91
CA ARG A 165 -2.92 60.19 15.65
C ARG A 165 -1.51 60.42 16.20
N GLU A 166 -0.95 59.49 16.99
CA GLU A 166 0.34 59.75 17.64
C GLU A 166 1.54 59.01 17.04
N LEU A 167 1.34 58.14 16.05
CA LEU A 167 2.38 57.20 15.61
C LEU A 167 2.75 57.29 14.12
N ALA A 168 2.71 58.50 13.54
CA ALA A 168 2.87 58.63 12.09
C ALA A 168 4.05 59.48 11.58
N LEU A 169 4.95 60.05 12.39
CA LEU A 169 6.15 60.71 11.83
C LEU A 169 7.20 61.15 12.88
N GLN A 170 8.06 60.26 13.43
CA GLN A 170 9.45 60.68 13.77
C GLN A 170 10.48 59.68 14.34
N ARG A 171 10.22 58.39 14.63
CA ARG A 171 11.28 57.55 15.24
C ARG A 171 11.50 56.18 14.62
N ALA A 172 11.42 56.14 13.29
CA ALA A 172 11.74 54.98 12.45
C ALA A 172 13.17 54.98 11.88
N LEU A 173 14.17 55.66 12.46
CA LEU A 173 15.51 55.66 11.85
C LEU A 173 16.67 55.83 12.85
N GLN A 174 16.79 54.95 13.86
CA GLN A 174 18.07 54.72 14.58
C GLN A 174 18.10 53.57 15.61
N GLN A 175 17.04 52.80 15.86
CA GLN A 175 16.99 51.78 16.95
C GLN A 175 16.69 50.35 16.47
N GLU A 176 17.35 49.89 15.42
CA GLU A 176 17.10 48.58 14.78
C GLU A 176 18.37 47.72 14.59
N GLN A 177 19.49 48.03 15.26
CA GLN A 177 20.70 47.18 15.20
C GLN A 177 21.23 46.69 16.56
N GLU A 178 20.67 47.12 17.69
CA GLU A 178 21.09 46.67 19.04
C GLU A 178 20.11 45.68 19.72
N LYS A 179 19.00 45.29 19.07
CA LYS A 179 17.91 44.52 19.72
C LYS A 179 18.03 42.99 19.62
N ALA A 180 18.83 42.44 18.71
CA ALA A 180 18.85 40.99 18.44
C ALA A 180 19.69 40.17 19.45
N GLU A 181 20.86 40.68 19.86
CA GLU A 181 21.72 39.98 20.83
C GLU A 181 21.15 40.04 22.26
N HIS A 182 20.57 41.17 22.63
CA HIS A 182 19.99 41.38 23.96
C HIS A 182 18.66 40.62 24.16
N LEU A 183 17.95 40.25 23.09
CA LEU A 183 16.74 39.42 23.16
C LEU A 183 17.11 37.94 23.40
N THR A 184 18.14 37.43 22.73
CA THR A 184 18.58 36.03 22.81
C THR A 184 19.15 35.67 24.19
N GLN A 185 19.91 36.58 24.81
CA GLN A 185 20.40 36.40 26.17
C GLN A 185 19.26 36.41 27.21
N ARG A 186 18.27 37.30 27.03
CA ARG A 186 17.07 37.37 27.89
C ARG A 186 16.17 36.15 27.76
N LEU A 187 16.00 35.62 26.54
CA LEU A 187 15.26 34.38 26.26
C LEU A 187 15.85 33.18 27.04
N ASN A 188 17.18 33.08 27.08
CA ASN A 188 17.87 32.01 27.78
C ASN A 188 17.79 32.14 29.32
N GLU A 189 17.88 33.36 29.85
CA GLU A 189 17.71 33.63 31.29
C GLU A 189 16.26 33.45 31.78
N ALA A 190 15.27 33.73 30.92
CA ALA A 190 13.86 33.46 31.20
C ALA A 190 13.57 31.94 31.21
N ARG A 191 14.14 31.18 30.26
CA ARG A 191 14.05 29.71 30.19
C ARG A 191 14.63 29.02 31.42
N ALA A 192 15.81 29.42 31.88
CA ALA A 192 16.44 28.84 33.07
C ALA A 192 15.61 29.04 34.35
N ARG A 193 14.91 30.18 34.46
CA ARG A 193 14.01 30.50 35.59
C ARG A 193 12.66 29.76 35.50
N ASN A 194 12.26 29.29 34.32
CA ASN A 194 11.03 28.50 34.11
C ASN A 194 11.12 27.06 34.58
N GLN A 195 12.29 26.45 34.37
CA GLN A 195 12.48 25.02 34.57
C GLN A 195 12.22 24.61 36.03
N HIS A 196 12.58 25.47 36.99
CA HIS A 196 12.45 25.19 38.42
C HIS A 196 11.00 25.15 38.93
N VAL A 197 10.05 25.76 38.21
CA VAL A 197 8.61 25.73 38.51
C VAL A 197 7.90 24.62 37.73
N ALA A 198 8.47 24.18 36.61
CA ALA A 198 7.94 23.09 35.78
C ALA A 198 8.06 21.69 36.42
N ASP A 199 9.00 21.49 37.35
CA ASP A 199 9.13 20.21 38.09
C ASP A 199 7.94 19.95 39.04
N ILE A 200 7.24 21.00 39.48
CA ILE A 200 5.97 20.91 40.22
C ILE A 200 4.81 20.44 39.31
N LEU A 201 5.00 20.45 37.98
CA LEU A 201 4.00 20.19 36.93
C LEU A 201 4.30 18.90 36.11
N SER A 202 5.13 17.97 36.60
CA SER A 202 5.52 16.75 35.89
C SER A 202 4.40 15.68 35.79
N ILE A 203 4.33 15.00 34.63
CA ILE A 203 3.27 14.08 34.20
C ILE A 203 3.35 12.75 34.98
N ASP A 204 2.33 12.44 35.77
CA ASP A 204 2.21 11.18 36.50
C ASP A 204 1.54 10.05 35.66
N GLU A 205 1.46 8.85 36.23
CA GLU A 205 0.78 7.70 35.60
C GLU A 205 -0.70 7.97 35.32
N ALA A 206 -1.36 8.78 36.15
CA ALA A 206 -2.74 9.20 35.95
C ALA A 206 -2.87 10.13 34.73
N GLU A 207 -1.82 10.87 34.38
CA GLU A 207 -1.77 11.74 33.21
C GLU A 207 -1.41 10.98 31.91
N THR A 208 -0.62 9.90 31.97
CA THR A 208 -0.51 8.91 30.87
C THR A 208 -1.87 8.29 30.55
N ARG A 209 -2.61 7.84 31.59
CA ARG A 209 -3.97 7.31 31.48
C ARG A 209 -4.91 8.32 30.80
N ARG A 210 -4.94 9.55 31.34
CA ARG A 210 -5.85 10.62 30.89
C ARG A 210 -5.57 11.18 29.50
N ARG A 211 -4.30 11.28 29.07
CA ARG A 211 -3.94 11.90 27.78
C ARG A 211 -3.83 10.91 26.62
N LEU A 212 -3.27 9.71 26.86
CA LEU A 212 -2.95 8.77 25.77
C LEU A 212 -3.92 7.59 25.67
N ILE A 213 -4.39 7.06 26.80
CA ILE A 213 -5.27 5.88 26.82
C ILE A 213 -6.73 6.33 26.60
N ASP A 214 -7.22 7.29 27.39
CA ASP A 214 -8.59 7.83 27.23
C ASP A 214 -8.83 8.36 25.82
N SER A 215 -7.88 9.12 25.25
CA SER A 215 -7.96 9.64 23.89
C SER A 215 -8.11 8.53 22.84
N ARG A 216 -7.40 7.40 23.02
CA ARG A 216 -7.49 6.26 22.10
C ARG A 216 -8.74 5.42 22.30
N LEU A 217 -9.23 5.29 23.53
CA LEU A 217 -10.53 4.66 23.80
C LEU A 217 -11.66 5.49 23.18
N LEU A 218 -11.62 6.82 23.32
CA LEU A 218 -12.56 7.75 22.69
C LEU A 218 -12.48 7.69 21.15
N ALA A 219 -11.28 7.56 20.58
CA ALA A 219 -11.10 7.38 19.13
C ALA A 219 -11.69 6.05 18.62
N ALA A 220 -11.85 5.05 19.50
CA ALA A 220 -12.55 3.79 19.23
C ALA A 220 -14.04 3.84 19.65
N ASP A 221 -14.61 5.04 19.78
CA ASP A 221 -16.00 5.34 20.13
C ASP A 221 -16.45 4.86 21.52
N TRP A 222 -15.54 4.61 22.46
CA TRP A 222 -15.89 4.31 23.85
C TRP A 222 -16.26 5.57 24.63
N ASN A 223 -17.36 5.51 25.39
CA ASN A 223 -17.72 6.58 26.32
C ASN A 223 -16.89 6.49 27.61
N VAL A 224 -15.73 7.15 27.65
CA VAL A 224 -14.87 7.22 28.84
C VAL A 224 -15.29 8.40 29.72
N GLY A 225 -15.54 8.14 31.01
CA GLY A 225 -15.90 9.17 31.98
C GLY A 225 -14.69 10.00 32.40
N GLU A 226 -14.87 11.31 32.65
CA GLU A 226 -13.76 12.18 33.05
C GLU A 226 -13.30 11.92 34.50
N GLY A 227 -11.99 11.75 34.68
CA GLY A 227 -11.40 11.28 35.95
C GLY A 227 -11.75 9.81 36.18
N LEU A 228 -11.53 9.28 37.38
CA LEU A 228 -11.91 7.89 37.78
C LEU A 228 -13.44 7.67 37.85
N LYS A 229 -14.22 8.33 37.00
CA LYS A 229 -15.67 8.21 36.93
C LYS A 229 -16.04 7.13 35.92
N ASN A 230 -16.82 6.18 36.40
CA ASN A 230 -17.35 5.11 35.58
C ASN A 230 -18.50 5.62 34.72
N THR A 231 -18.60 5.09 33.51
CA THR A 231 -19.77 5.18 32.64
C THR A 231 -20.39 3.79 32.49
N ASP A 232 -21.55 3.70 31.84
CA ASP A 232 -22.19 2.42 31.55
C ASP A 232 -21.34 1.53 30.60
N GLN A 233 -20.39 2.13 29.86
CA GLN A 233 -19.53 1.41 28.92
C GLN A 233 -18.10 1.18 29.43
N VAL A 234 -17.58 2.05 30.30
CA VAL A 234 -16.19 2.02 30.76
C VAL A 234 -16.12 2.26 32.26
N THR A 235 -15.58 1.30 32.99
CA THR A 235 -15.25 1.44 34.41
C THR A 235 -13.75 1.62 34.56
N GLN A 236 -13.34 2.62 35.35
CA GLN A 236 -11.95 2.87 35.72
C GLN A 236 -11.69 2.39 37.15
N GLU A 237 -10.52 1.82 37.39
CA GLU A 237 -10.13 1.22 38.69
C GLU A 237 -11.21 0.25 39.21
N HIS A 238 -11.60 -0.71 38.37
CA HIS A 238 -12.57 -1.74 38.75
C HIS A 238 -11.96 -2.66 39.81
N PRO A 239 -12.58 -2.83 40.98
CA PRO A 239 -12.06 -3.71 42.02
C PRO A 239 -12.03 -5.16 41.53
N VAL A 240 -10.91 -5.84 41.75
CA VAL A 240 -10.70 -7.25 41.42
C VAL A 240 -10.06 -7.96 42.60
N LYS A 241 -10.36 -9.24 42.77
CA LYS A 241 -9.80 -10.06 43.87
C LYS A 241 -8.86 -11.13 43.34
N GLU A 242 -8.26 -11.88 44.26
CA GLU A 242 -7.30 -12.97 43.96
C GLU A 242 -6.04 -12.46 43.25
N GLN A 243 -5.65 -11.21 43.53
CA GLN A 243 -4.46 -10.58 42.98
C GLN A 243 -3.22 -10.90 43.81
N PRO A 244 -2.00 -10.85 43.22
CA PRO A 244 -0.74 -11.17 43.90
C PRO A 244 -0.29 -10.01 44.81
N THR A 245 -1.20 -9.49 45.63
CA THR A 245 -1.01 -8.44 46.61
C THR A 245 -1.13 -9.02 48.02
N ALA A 246 -0.63 -8.32 49.04
CA ALA A 246 -0.68 -8.81 50.42
C ALA A 246 -2.11 -9.04 50.95
N THR A 247 -3.10 -8.31 50.41
CA THR A 247 -4.51 -8.43 50.78
C THR A 247 -5.29 -9.36 49.85
N GLY A 248 -4.75 -9.69 48.68
CA GLY A 248 -5.48 -10.37 47.60
C GLY A 248 -6.39 -9.46 46.78
N ASP A 249 -6.51 -8.18 47.13
CA ASP A 249 -7.30 -7.19 46.41
C ASP A 249 -6.43 -6.41 45.42
N GLY A 250 -7.02 -6.00 44.29
CA GLY A 250 -6.40 -5.12 43.30
C GLY A 250 -7.45 -4.34 42.51
N TYR A 251 -6.99 -3.55 41.54
CA TYR A 251 -7.85 -2.69 40.72
C TYR A 251 -7.42 -2.79 39.25
N ALA A 252 -8.34 -3.20 38.39
CA ALA A 252 -8.14 -3.17 36.94
C ALA A 252 -8.28 -1.74 36.43
N ASP A 253 -7.30 -1.24 35.68
CA ASP A 253 -7.28 0.17 35.29
C ASP A 253 -8.50 0.54 34.44
N TYR A 254 -8.88 -0.30 33.47
CA TYR A 254 -10.13 -0.17 32.74
C TYR A 254 -10.82 -1.52 32.53
N VAL A 255 -12.15 -1.52 32.63
CA VAL A 255 -13.02 -2.61 32.16
C VAL A 255 -14.05 -2.03 31.20
N LEU A 256 -14.16 -2.64 30.02
CA LEU A 256 -15.05 -2.24 28.93
C LEU A 256 -16.25 -3.18 28.91
N TRP A 257 -17.47 -2.63 28.87
CA TRP A 257 -18.73 -3.37 29.09
C TRP A 257 -19.66 -3.35 27.88
N ASP A 258 -20.48 -4.40 27.75
CA ASP A 258 -21.63 -4.42 26.85
C ASP A 258 -22.91 -3.82 27.47
N GLU A 259 -24.00 -3.76 26.70
CA GLU A 259 -25.31 -3.31 27.20
C GLU A 259 -25.90 -4.19 28.32
N ALA A 260 -25.45 -5.44 28.43
CA ALA A 260 -25.89 -6.40 29.45
C ALA A 260 -24.97 -6.41 30.68
N HIS A 261 -24.02 -5.47 30.77
CA HIS A 261 -22.97 -5.40 31.80
C HIS A 261 -22.10 -6.68 31.89
N LYS A 262 -21.87 -7.36 30.76
CA LYS A 262 -20.82 -8.37 30.65
C LYS A 262 -19.49 -7.74 30.20
N PRO A 263 -18.35 -8.19 30.73
CA PRO A 263 -17.05 -7.60 30.43
C PRO A 263 -16.60 -8.00 29.01
N LEU A 264 -16.43 -7.01 28.14
CA LEU A 264 -15.92 -7.18 26.78
C LEU A 264 -14.39 -7.17 26.74
N ALA A 265 -13.76 -6.28 27.49
CA ALA A 265 -12.30 -6.21 27.59
C ALA A 265 -11.83 -5.65 28.93
N VAL A 266 -10.57 -5.96 29.27
CA VAL A 266 -9.83 -5.37 30.39
C VAL A 266 -8.55 -4.73 29.87
N VAL A 267 -8.18 -3.57 30.41
CA VAL A 267 -6.96 -2.84 30.02
C VAL A 267 -6.10 -2.63 31.26
N GLU A 268 -4.84 -3.07 31.18
CA GLU A 268 -3.77 -2.77 32.15
C GLU A 268 -2.85 -1.69 31.57
N ALA A 269 -2.64 -0.62 32.33
CA ALA A 269 -1.80 0.50 31.97
C ALA A 269 -0.48 0.48 32.74
N LYS A 270 0.60 0.89 32.08
CA LYS A 270 1.90 1.18 32.67
C LYS A 270 2.32 2.61 32.34
N LYS A 271 3.26 3.13 33.11
CA LYS A 271 3.94 4.39 32.80
C LYS A 271 4.57 4.32 31.40
N THR A 272 4.52 5.43 30.68
CA THR A 272 5.06 5.55 29.32
C THR A 272 6.54 5.20 29.20
N SER A 273 7.32 5.41 30.25
CA SER A 273 8.74 5.04 30.32
C SER A 273 9.00 3.54 30.53
N VAL A 274 7.97 2.73 30.75
CA VAL A 274 8.06 1.30 31.06
C VAL A 274 7.58 0.47 29.87
N ASN A 275 8.16 -0.72 29.69
CA ASN A 275 7.72 -1.67 28.67
C ASN A 275 6.32 -2.22 29.02
N ALA A 276 5.38 -2.11 28.08
CA ALA A 276 4.01 -2.58 28.23
C ALA A 276 3.91 -4.08 28.60
N GLU A 277 4.82 -4.94 28.13
CA GLU A 277 4.81 -6.38 28.38
C GLU A 277 4.87 -6.73 29.87
N GLN A 278 5.39 -5.84 30.73
CA GLN A 278 5.38 -6.03 32.18
C GLN A 278 3.96 -6.11 32.77
N GLY A 279 2.97 -5.50 32.11
CA GLY A 279 1.55 -5.57 32.51
C GLY A 279 0.84 -6.86 32.11
N ARG A 280 1.44 -7.71 31.26
CA ARG A 280 0.76 -8.86 30.65
C ARG A 280 0.18 -9.84 31.66
N ILE A 281 0.95 -10.24 32.66
CA ILE A 281 0.50 -11.22 33.67
C ILE A 281 -0.62 -10.62 34.53
N GLN A 282 -0.48 -9.35 34.90
CA GLN A 282 -1.48 -8.62 35.69
C GLN A 282 -2.82 -8.51 34.94
N ALA A 283 -2.76 -8.12 33.66
CA ALA A 283 -3.94 -8.04 32.80
C ALA A 283 -4.68 -9.38 32.67
N ARG A 284 -3.95 -10.51 32.58
CA ARG A 284 -4.54 -11.86 32.57
C ARG A 284 -5.23 -12.18 33.90
N LEU A 285 -4.58 -11.90 35.03
CA LEU A 285 -5.17 -12.17 36.35
C LEU A 285 -6.45 -11.36 36.59
N TYR A 286 -6.55 -10.16 36.02
CA TYR A 286 -7.80 -9.40 36.04
C TYR A 286 -8.88 -10.06 35.19
N ALA A 287 -8.54 -10.54 34.00
CA ALA A 287 -9.47 -11.28 33.17
C ALA A 287 -9.93 -12.59 33.84
N ASP A 288 -9.04 -13.28 34.57
CA ASP A 288 -9.37 -14.52 35.32
C ASP A 288 -10.43 -14.26 36.38
N TRP A 289 -10.29 -13.14 37.11
CA TRP A 289 -11.29 -12.71 38.09
C TRP A 289 -12.62 -12.32 37.42
N LEU A 290 -12.57 -11.49 36.36
CA LEU A 290 -13.77 -11.03 35.64
C LEU A 290 -14.55 -12.19 35.02
N GLU A 291 -13.86 -13.20 34.49
CA GLU A 291 -14.50 -14.41 33.95
C GLU A 291 -15.25 -15.18 35.04
N LYS A 292 -14.65 -15.30 36.24
CA LYS A 292 -15.28 -15.97 37.39
C LYS A 292 -16.50 -15.21 37.92
N GLU A 293 -16.46 -13.88 37.89
CA GLU A 293 -17.52 -13.02 38.42
C GLU A 293 -18.70 -12.87 37.45
N TYR A 294 -18.42 -12.73 36.15
CA TYR A 294 -19.42 -12.38 35.14
C TYR A 294 -19.72 -13.49 34.11
N ASP A 295 -19.09 -14.66 34.25
CA ASP A 295 -19.25 -15.81 33.35
C ASP A 295 -18.96 -15.45 31.87
N GLN A 296 -17.98 -14.55 31.66
CA GLN A 296 -17.51 -14.16 30.35
C GLN A 296 -16.04 -13.76 30.41
N ARG A 297 -15.20 -14.44 29.63
CA ARG A 297 -13.78 -14.07 29.47
C ARG A 297 -13.64 -12.75 28.71
N PRO A 298 -13.13 -11.65 29.29
CA PRO A 298 -12.87 -10.44 28.52
C PRO A 298 -11.65 -10.60 27.60
N ILE A 299 -11.57 -9.76 26.56
CA ILE A 299 -10.34 -9.58 25.77
C ILE A 299 -9.32 -8.77 26.59
N ILE A 300 -8.06 -9.17 26.56
CA ILE A 300 -7.01 -8.57 27.40
C ILE A 300 -6.23 -7.54 26.58
N PHE A 301 -6.13 -6.32 27.09
CA PHE A 301 -5.21 -5.31 26.62
C PHE A 301 -4.19 -4.95 27.69
N TYR A 302 -2.96 -4.68 27.28
CA TYR A 302 -1.94 -4.10 28.13
C TYR A 302 -1.10 -3.08 27.37
N THR A 303 -0.83 -1.93 28.00
CA THR A 303 -0.27 -0.76 27.29
C THR A 303 0.56 0.15 28.19
N ASN A 304 1.50 0.90 27.59
CA ASN A 304 2.20 2.03 28.21
C ASN A 304 1.75 3.39 27.63
N GLY A 305 0.68 3.39 26.83
CA GLY A 305 0.18 4.55 26.10
C GLY A 305 0.68 4.64 24.64
N TYR A 306 1.86 4.14 24.27
CA TYR A 306 2.29 4.10 22.86
C TYR A 306 2.20 2.69 22.27
N ASP A 307 2.63 1.69 23.03
CA ASP A 307 2.51 0.29 22.66
C ASP A 307 1.23 -0.27 23.24
N ILE A 308 0.35 -0.78 22.38
CA ILE A 308 -0.87 -1.46 22.78
C ILE A 308 -0.74 -2.91 22.34
N TRP A 309 -0.94 -3.81 23.28
CA TRP A 309 -0.99 -5.24 23.01
C TRP A 309 -2.39 -5.77 23.23
N LEU A 310 -2.82 -6.66 22.35
CA LEU A 310 -4.08 -7.38 22.43
C LEU A 310 -3.78 -8.87 22.62
N TRP A 311 -4.43 -9.48 23.60
CA TRP A 311 -4.38 -10.91 23.86
C TRP A 311 -5.80 -11.48 24.03
N ASP A 312 -6.18 -12.40 23.15
CA ASP A 312 -7.35 -13.25 23.32
C ASP A 312 -6.86 -14.62 23.74
N ASP A 313 -6.85 -14.90 25.04
CA ASP A 313 -6.26 -16.12 25.60
C ASP A 313 -7.25 -17.28 25.72
N HIS A 314 -8.39 -17.18 25.05
CA HIS A 314 -9.41 -18.24 25.06
C HIS A 314 -8.84 -19.58 24.57
N LYS A 315 -9.07 -20.65 25.33
CA LYS A 315 -8.40 -21.96 25.15
C LYS A 315 -8.53 -22.54 23.73
N THR A 316 -9.71 -22.42 23.11
CA THR A 316 -10.01 -22.99 21.79
C THR A 316 -9.89 -21.98 20.65
N HIS A 317 -10.31 -20.73 20.87
CA HIS A 317 -10.49 -19.74 19.81
C HIS A 317 -9.50 -18.58 19.85
N GLY A 318 -8.74 -18.47 20.93
CA GLY A 318 -7.77 -17.42 21.17
C GLY A 318 -6.56 -17.45 20.24
N TYR A 319 -5.78 -16.37 20.34
CA TYR A 319 -4.54 -16.10 19.63
C TYR A 319 -3.49 -15.57 20.61
N PRO A 320 -2.19 -15.84 20.39
CA PRO A 320 -1.14 -15.27 21.23
C PRO A 320 -1.15 -13.73 21.21
N PRO A 321 -0.53 -13.08 22.21
CA PRO A 321 -0.46 -11.62 22.25
C PRO A 321 0.19 -11.05 21.00
N ARG A 322 -0.35 -9.93 20.53
CA ARG A 322 0.15 -9.19 19.37
C ARG A 322 0.00 -7.69 19.58
N ARG A 323 0.88 -6.92 18.94
CA ARG A 323 0.83 -5.46 18.95
C ARG A 323 -0.29 -4.97 18.03
N VAL A 324 -1.03 -3.97 18.48
CA VAL A 324 -2.07 -3.24 17.72
C VAL A 324 -1.84 -1.74 17.85
N PHE A 325 -2.41 -0.93 16.94
CA PHE A 325 -2.21 0.52 16.91
C PHE A 325 -3.36 1.33 17.53
N GLY A 326 -4.36 0.64 18.09
CA GLY A 326 -5.54 1.24 18.70
C GLY A 326 -6.35 0.21 19.49
N PHE A 327 -7.43 0.67 20.11
CA PHE A 327 -8.39 -0.22 20.78
C PHE A 327 -9.49 -0.64 19.82
N TYR A 328 -10.08 -1.81 20.08
CA TYR A 328 -11.24 -2.28 19.35
C TYR A 328 -12.46 -1.48 19.77
N SER A 329 -13.36 -1.17 18.84
CA SER A 329 -14.67 -0.61 19.18
C SER A 329 -15.54 -1.64 19.92
N LYS A 330 -16.60 -1.16 20.57
CA LYS A 330 -17.58 -2.02 21.25
C LYS A 330 -18.13 -3.12 20.34
N GLU A 331 -18.52 -2.75 19.12
CA GLU A 331 -19.07 -3.68 18.13
C GLU A 331 -18.04 -4.76 17.74
N SER A 332 -16.78 -4.36 17.54
CA SER A 332 -15.69 -5.29 17.18
C SER A 332 -15.39 -6.28 18.31
N LEU A 333 -15.40 -5.84 19.58
CA LEU A 333 -15.22 -6.73 20.73
C LEU A 333 -16.40 -7.70 20.92
N GLN A 334 -17.63 -7.21 20.77
CA GLN A 334 -18.84 -8.05 20.86
C GLN A 334 -18.82 -9.16 19.82
N TYR A 335 -18.46 -8.83 18.58
CA TYR A 335 -18.31 -9.83 17.53
C TYR A 335 -17.22 -10.84 17.87
N LEU A 336 -16.04 -10.39 18.34
CA LEU A 336 -14.93 -11.27 18.69
C LEU A 336 -15.31 -12.27 19.81
N ILE A 337 -16.09 -11.84 20.80
CA ILE A 337 -16.59 -12.73 21.87
C ILE A 337 -17.66 -13.69 21.33
N GLN A 338 -18.62 -13.19 20.56
CA GLN A 338 -19.67 -14.01 19.92
C GLN A 338 -19.06 -15.15 19.08
N GLN A 339 -17.94 -14.89 18.44
CA GLN A 339 -17.23 -15.88 17.63
C GLN A 339 -16.73 -17.10 18.42
N ARG A 340 -16.54 -17.00 19.73
CA ARG A 340 -16.12 -18.14 20.57
C ARG A 340 -17.18 -19.24 20.66
N GLU A 341 -18.44 -18.90 20.43
CA GLU A 341 -19.57 -19.85 20.45
C GLU A 341 -20.09 -20.18 19.04
N THR A 342 -19.98 -19.22 18.12
CA THR A 342 -20.68 -19.29 16.83
C THR A 342 -19.82 -19.76 15.66
N ARG A 343 -18.48 -19.71 15.76
CA ARG A 343 -17.59 -20.13 14.68
C ARG A 343 -17.76 -21.61 14.36
N LEU A 344 -17.96 -21.90 13.08
CA LEU A 344 -17.96 -23.26 12.56
C LEU A 344 -16.56 -23.65 12.08
N PRO A 345 -16.17 -24.93 12.16
CA PRO A 345 -14.96 -25.42 11.49
C PRO A 345 -15.03 -25.14 9.99
N LEU A 346 -13.97 -24.53 9.42
CA LEU A 346 -13.99 -24.10 8.01
C LEU A 346 -14.20 -25.26 7.02
N ASN A 347 -13.71 -26.46 7.36
CA ASN A 347 -13.91 -27.68 6.57
C ASN A 347 -15.31 -28.29 6.68
N SER A 348 -16.13 -27.87 7.66
CA SER A 348 -17.50 -28.36 7.84
C SER A 348 -18.53 -27.59 7.00
N VAL A 349 -18.15 -26.43 6.47
CA VAL A 349 -19.04 -25.61 5.65
C VAL A 349 -18.99 -26.13 4.20
N PRO A 350 -20.16 -26.42 3.57
CA PRO A 350 -20.20 -26.86 2.19
C PRO A 350 -19.51 -25.89 1.24
N HIS A 351 -18.97 -26.40 0.13
CA HIS A 351 -18.33 -25.55 -0.87
C HIS A 351 -19.27 -24.46 -1.36
N VAL A 352 -18.69 -23.27 -1.51
CA VAL A 352 -19.42 -22.04 -1.77
C VAL A 352 -20.09 -22.07 -3.14
N LYS A 353 -21.41 -21.90 -3.14
CA LYS A 353 -22.22 -21.71 -4.34
C LYS A 353 -22.50 -20.23 -4.61
N ASP A 354 -22.62 -19.88 -5.87
CA ASP A 354 -23.02 -18.56 -6.36
C ASP A 354 -24.54 -18.36 -6.24
N ASN A 355 -25.01 -17.20 -6.69
CA ASN A 355 -26.42 -16.82 -6.65
C ASN A 355 -27.33 -17.73 -7.50
N GLU A 356 -26.76 -18.50 -8.44
CA GLU A 356 -27.46 -19.47 -9.30
C GLU A 356 -27.33 -20.92 -8.78
N GLY A 357 -26.64 -21.13 -7.65
CA GLY A 357 -26.43 -22.45 -7.06
C GLY A 357 -25.25 -23.25 -7.67
N LYS A 358 -24.41 -22.64 -8.51
CA LYS A 358 -23.19 -23.25 -9.07
C LYS A 358 -21.99 -22.98 -8.18
N ALA A 359 -20.97 -23.84 -8.19
CA ALA A 359 -19.77 -23.60 -7.39
C ALA A 359 -19.02 -22.32 -7.83
N VAL A 360 -18.75 -21.40 -6.89
CA VAL A 360 -17.98 -20.16 -7.16
C VAL A 360 -16.55 -20.51 -7.61
N ALA A 361 -15.96 -21.48 -6.92
CA ALA A 361 -14.67 -22.10 -7.23
C ALA A 361 -14.86 -23.62 -7.31
N GLY A 362 -14.77 -24.18 -8.51
CA GLY A 362 -15.11 -25.58 -8.78
C GLY A 362 -13.95 -26.45 -9.28
N ARG A 363 -12.80 -25.85 -9.61
CA ARG A 363 -11.64 -26.58 -10.12
C ARG A 363 -10.84 -27.17 -8.96
N LEU A 364 -10.27 -28.36 -9.12
CA LEU A 364 -9.56 -29.08 -8.04
C LEU A 364 -8.46 -28.24 -7.36
N TYR A 365 -7.63 -27.52 -8.13
CA TYR A 365 -6.59 -26.66 -7.54
C TYR A 365 -7.16 -25.46 -6.77
N GLN A 366 -8.35 -24.97 -7.13
CA GLN A 366 -9.02 -23.89 -6.41
C GLN A 366 -9.53 -24.42 -5.06
N LEU A 367 -10.13 -25.61 -5.06
CA LEU A 367 -10.55 -26.29 -3.84
C LEU A 367 -9.34 -26.59 -2.93
N GLU A 368 -8.23 -27.08 -3.50
CA GLU A 368 -6.98 -27.34 -2.77
C GLU A 368 -6.43 -26.05 -2.15
N THR A 369 -6.45 -24.95 -2.91
CA THR A 369 -6.04 -23.62 -2.42
C THR A 369 -6.91 -23.18 -1.23
N ILE A 370 -8.24 -23.30 -1.35
CA ILE A 370 -9.19 -22.92 -0.30
C ILE A 370 -8.98 -23.77 0.96
N ALA A 371 -8.79 -25.08 0.79
CA ALA A 371 -8.52 -26.01 1.89
C ALA A 371 -7.21 -25.66 2.61
N ARG A 372 -6.10 -25.40 1.88
CA ARG A 372 -4.82 -25.03 2.50
C ARG A 372 -4.90 -23.74 3.31
N VAL A 373 -5.59 -22.72 2.80
CA VAL A 373 -5.79 -21.47 3.56
C VAL A 373 -6.63 -21.73 4.81
N SER A 374 -7.69 -22.52 4.68
CA SER A 374 -8.58 -22.87 5.80
C SER A 374 -7.84 -23.64 6.89
N GLU A 375 -7.03 -24.64 6.53
CA GLU A 375 -6.18 -25.40 7.45
C GLU A 375 -5.16 -24.49 8.14
N ARG A 376 -4.52 -23.61 7.38
CA ARG A 376 -3.54 -22.65 7.91
C ARG A 376 -4.16 -21.72 8.96
N PHE A 377 -5.34 -21.16 8.69
CA PHE A 377 -6.05 -20.30 9.65
C PHE A 377 -6.58 -21.09 10.86
N THR A 378 -7.03 -22.33 10.65
CA THR A 378 -7.41 -23.24 11.75
C THR A 378 -6.23 -23.52 12.68
N ASN A 379 -5.03 -23.64 12.12
CA ASN A 379 -3.76 -23.79 12.85
C ASN A 379 -3.22 -22.48 13.47
N LYS A 380 -4.09 -21.46 13.65
CA LYS A 380 -3.78 -20.18 14.33
C LYS A 380 -2.79 -19.27 13.63
N TYR A 381 -2.40 -19.57 12.39
CA TYR A 381 -1.71 -18.60 11.55
C TYR A 381 -2.70 -17.53 11.09
N ARG A 382 -2.27 -16.27 11.02
CA ARG A 382 -3.12 -15.14 10.63
C ARG A 382 -2.88 -14.65 9.20
N GLN A 383 -1.88 -15.21 8.52
CA GLN A 383 -1.40 -14.70 7.24
C GLN A 383 -1.20 -15.85 6.24
N SER A 384 -1.50 -15.61 4.97
CA SER A 384 -1.40 -16.58 3.89
C SER A 384 -1.02 -15.93 2.57
N LEU A 385 -0.24 -16.64 1.75
CA LEU A 385 0.14 -16.20 0.40
C LEU A 385 -0.28 -17.25 -0.64
N ILE A 386 -1.04 -16.80 -1.65
CA ILE A 386 -1.47 -17.61 -2.79
C ILE A 386 -0.76 -17.10 -4.04
N VAL A 387 0.00 -17.99 -4.67
CA VAL A 387 0.65 -17.75 -5.97
C VAL A 387 -0.12 -18.52 -7.03
N GLN A 388 -0.74 -17.82 -7.97
CA GLN A 388 -1.55 -18.42 -9.03
C GLN A 388 -1.38 -17.68 -10.34
N ALA A 389 -1.10 -18.40 -11.43
CA ALA A 389 -0.92 -17.83 -12.76
C ALA A 389 -2.09 -16.91 -13.18
N THR A 390 -1.81 -15.96 -14.08
CA THR A 390 -2.85 -15.08 -14.61
C THR A 390 -3.88 -15.88 -15.42
N GLY A 391 -5.17 -15.63 -15.16
CA GLY A 391 -6.28 -16.33 -15.83
C GLY A 391 -6.83 -17.56 -15.11
N THR A 392 -6.25 -17.99 -13.98
CA THR A 392 -6.71 -19.17 -13.21
C THR A 392 -7.84 -18.88 -12.22
N GLY A 393 -8.37 -17.65 -12.20
CA GLY A 393 -9.50 -17.29 -11.33
C GLY A 393 -9.13 -16.92 -9.89
N LYS A 394 -8.00 -16.24 -9.66
CA LYS A 394 -7.62 -15.67 -8.35
C LYS A 394 -8.77 -14.94 -7.64
N THR A 395 -9.49 -14.08 -8.37
CA THR A 395 -10.63 -13.34 -7.82
C THR A 395 -11.77 -14.28 -7.39
N ARG A 396 -12.02 -15.38 -8.11
CA ARG A 396 -13.02 -16.38 -7.70
C ARG A 396 -12.61 -17.10 -6.42
N VAL A 397 -11.33 -17.45 -6.29
CA VAL A 397 -10.78 -18.03 -5.05
C VAL A 397 -10.92 -17.07 -3.88
N ALA A 398 -10.64 -15.78 -4.09
CA ALA A 398 -10.81 -14.75 -3.07
C ALA A 398 -12.26 -14.60 -2.61
N ILE A 399 -13.21 -14.61 -3.55
CA ILE A 399 -14.65 -14.53 -3.25
C ILE A 399 -15.11 -15.79 -2.52
N ALA A 400 -14.69 -16.97 -2.98
CA ALA A 400 -15.03 -18.24 -2.33
C ALA A 400 -14.49 -18.29 -0.90
N LEU A 401 -13.24 -17.87 -0.66
CA LEU A 401 -12.68 -17.78 0.70
C LEU A 401 -13.44 -16.77 1.56
N SER A 402 -13.76 -15.60 1.02
CA SER A 402 -14.52 -14.56 1.74
C SER A 402 -15.87 -15.11 2.18
N LYS A 403 -16.62 -15.72 1.26
CA LYS A 403 -17.94 -16.28 1.55
C LYS A 403 -17.88 -17.48 2.48
N LEU A 404 -16.93 -18.39 2.30
CA LEU A 404 -16.70 -19.52 3.21
C LEU A 404 -16.49 -19.02 4.64
N MET A 405 -15.64 -18.00 4.82
CA MET A 405 -15.32 -17.47 6.15
C MET A 405 -16.49 -16.66 6.74
N ILE A 406 -17.31 -15.99 5.92
CA ILE A 406 -18.54 -15.32 6.37
C ILE A 406 -19.56 -16.35 6.83
N ASP A 407 -19.83 -17.36 6.01
CA ASP A 407 -20.79 -18.42 6.28
C ASP A 407 -20.36 -19.23 7.53
N ALA A 408 -19.05 -19.46 7.71
CA ALA A 408 -18.47 -20.07 8.90
C ALA A 408 -18.40 -19.14 10.13
N ARG A 409 -18.80 -17.87 10.01
CA ARG A 409 -18.74 -16.83 11.06
C ARG A 409 -17.33 -16.56 11.58
N TRP A 410 -16.32 -16.79 10.74
CA TRP A 410 -14.94 -16.37 10.99
C TRP A 410 -14.72 -14.89 10.71
N VAL A 411 -15.51 -14.30 9.80
CA VAL A 411 -15.35 -12.90 9.39
C VAL A 411 -16.73 -12.26 9.20
N LYS A 412 -16.88 -11.01 9.63
CA LYS A 412 -18.08 -10.18 9.41
C LYS A 412 -17.82 -9.16 8.32
N ARG A 413 -16.61 -8.58 8.27
CA ARG A 413 -16.22 -7.53 7.33
C ARG A 413 -14.92 -7.91 6.61
N VAL A 414 -14.97 -7.89 5.27
CA VAL A 414 -13.85 -8.21 4.38
C VAL A 414 -13.41 -6.95 3.64
N LEU A 415 -12.11 -6.70 3.60
CA LEU A 415 -11.47 -5.66 2.81
C LEU A 415 -10.70 -6.27 1.64
N PHE A 416 -11.14 -6.01 0.41
CA PHE A 416 -10.46 -6.37 -0.82
C PHE A 416 -9.69 -5.16 -1.39
N LEU A 417 -8.36 -5.26 -1.44
CA LEU A 417 -7.44 -4.23 -1.90
C LEU A 417 -6.94 -4.51 -3.31
N CYS A 418 -7.05 -3.51 -4.18
CA CYS A 418 -6.54 -3.55 -5.55
C CYS A 418 -5.52 -2.42 -5.80
N ASP A 419 -4.67 -2.58 -6.82
CA ASP A 419 -3.72 -1.53 -7.21
C ASP A 419 -4.39 -0.36 -7.95
N ARG A 420 -5.36 -0.65 -8.83
CA ARG A 420 -5.93 0.33 -9.78
C ARG A 420 -7.45 0.40 -9.73
N LYS A 421 -8.00 1.52 -10.22
CA LYS A 421 -9.46 1.76 -10.29
C LYS A 421 -10.21 0.72 -11.14
N GLU A 422 -9.62 0.30 -12.26
CA GLU A 422 -10.22 -0.71 -13.16
C GLU A 422 -10.28 -2.09 -12.50
N LEU A 423 -9.21 -2.51 -11.82
CA LEU A 423 -9.20 -3.73 -11.00
C LEU A 423 -10.25 -3.68 -9.89
N ARG A 424 -10.41 -2.53 -9.24
CA ARG A 424 -11.46 -2.30 -8.24
C ARG A 424 -12.87 -2.43 -8.85
N LYS A 425 -13.10 -1.92 -10.07
CA LYS A 425 -14.38 -2.07 -10.81
C LYS A 425 -14.65 -3.54 -11.11
N GLN A 426 -13.67 -4.28 -11.62
CA GLN A 426 -13.78 -5.70 -11.92
C GLN A 426 -14.05 -6.55 -10.68
N ALA A 427 -13.32 -6.29 -9.59
CA ALA A 427 -13.56 -6.97 -8.32
C ALA A 427 -14.99 -6.70 -7.81
N ALA A 428 -15.46 -5.44 -7.86
CA ALA A 428 -16.83 -5.12 -7.45
C ALA A 428 -17.89 -5.83 -8.27
N ASN A 429 -17.71 -5.90 -9.60
CA ASN A 429 -18.62 -6.64 -10.47
C ASN A 429 -18.62 -8.14 -10.14
N ALA A 430 -17.45 -8.74 -9.92
CA ALA A 430 -17.32 -10.15 -9.56
C ALA A 430 -17.96 -10.45 -8.19
N PHE A 431 -17.71 -9.64 -7.16
CA PHE A 431 -18.34 -9.82 -5.85
C PHE A 431 -19.87 -9.69 -5.93
N ASN A 432 -20.41 -8.73 -6.69
CA ASN A 432 -21.86 -8.63 -6.91
C ASN A 432 -22.45 -9.84 -7.65
N GLN A 433 -21.69 -10.42 -8.59
CA GLN A 433 -22.15 -11.59 -9.34
C GLN A 433 -22.23 -12.84 -8.45
N PHE A 434 -21.24 -13.04 -7.59
CA PHE A 434 -21.05 -14.30 -6.85
C PHE A 434 -21.50 -14.22 -5.38
N THR A 435 -21.87 -13.04 -4.88
CA THR A 435 -22.33 -12.85 -3.48
C THR A 435 -23.50 -11.88 -3.42
N ASN A 436 -24.37 -12.06 -2.42
CA ASN A 436 -25.45 -11.12 -2.09
C ASN A 436 -25.11 -10.23 -0.88
N GLU A 437 -23.85 -10.25 -0.45
CA GLU A 437 -23.41 -9.45 0.69
C GLU A 437 -23.42 -7.95 0.32
N PRO A 438 -23.74 -7.03 1.23
CA PRO A 438 -23.71 -5.61 0.92
C PRO A 438 -22.28 -5.11 0.64
N LEU A 439 -22.07 -4.49 -0.53
CA LEU A 439 -20.78 -3.94 -0.97
C LEU A 439 -20.63 -2.44 -0.69
N TYR A 440 -19.40 -2.03 -0.34
CA TYR A 440 -18.98 -0.63 -0.32
C TYR A 440 -17.71 -0.42 -1.14
N VAL A 441 -17.82 0.34 -2.23
CA VAL A 441 -16.71 0.68 -3.10
C VAL A 441 -16.20 2.07 -2.74
N VAL A 442 -15.00 2.14 -2.17
CA VAL A 442 -14.42 3.39 -1.65
C VAL A 442 -14.30 4.43 -2.77
N GLY A 443 -14.93 5.59 -2.61
CA GLY A 443 -14.93 6.67 -3.60
C GLY A 443 -15.97 6.53 -4.72
N LYS A 444 -16.84 5.50 -4.68
CA LYS A 444 -17.98 5.34 -5.61
C LYS A 444 -19.33 5.18 -4.88
N SER A 445 -19.38 4.38 -3.81
CA SER A 445 -20.59 4.18 -3.00
C SER A 445 -20.95 5.42 -2.18
N LYS A 446 -22.24 5.57 -1.79
CA LYS A 446 -22.67 6.68 -0.95
C LYS A 446 -22.20 6.44 0.48
N LYS A 447 -21.84 7.51 1.21
CA LYS A 447 -21.34 7.40 2.60
C LYS A 447 -22.32 6.66 3.54
N ALA A 448 -23.63 6.79 3.31
CA ALA A 448 -24.67 6.12 4.10
C ALA A 448 -24.62 4.59 3.96
N ASP A 449 -24.20 4.06 2.79
CA ASP A 449 -24.15 2.62 2.53
C ASP A 449 -23.07 1.92 3.38
N ARG A 450 -22.13 2.69 3.95
CA ARG A 450 -21.00 2.20 4.74
C ARG A 450 -21.43 1.44 5.99
N GLN A 451 -22.55 1.79 6.63
CA GLN A 451 -22.96 1.18 7.90
C GLN A 451 -23.42 -0.27 7.74
N ASN A 452 -23.95 -0.63 6.57
CA ASN A 452 -24.50 -1.96 6.29
C ASN A 452 -23.55 -2.84 5.50
N ALA A 453 -22.41 -2.31 5.06
CA ALA A 453 -21.48 -3.00 4.18
C ALA A 453 -20.71 -4.10 4.92
N ARG A 454 -20.56 -5.24 4.24
CA ARG A 454 -19.75 -6.39 4.68
C ARG A 454 -18.52 -6.60 3.81
N ILE A 455 -18.62 -6.25 2.53
CA ILE A 455 -17.49 -6.33 1.59
C ILE A 455 -17.06 -4.91 1.21
N TYR A 456 -15.81 -4.58 1.49
CA TYR A 456 -15.20 -3.30 1.14
C TYR A 456 -14.21 -3.51 0.01
N ILE A 457 -14.30 -2.70 -1.03
CA ILE A 457 -13.43 -2.80 -2.19
C ILE A 457 -12.78 -1.44 -2.42
N ALA A 458 -11.46 -1.40 -2.36
CA ALA A 458 -10.70 -0.16 -2.38
C ALA A 458 -9.40 -0.30 -3.17
N THR A 459 -8.93 0.82 -3.72
CA THR A 459 -7.52 0.92 -4.09
C THR A 459 -6.68 1.20 -2.84
N TYR A 460 -5.40 0.82 -2.83
CA TYR A 460 -4.51 1.13 -1.71
C TYR A 460 -4.52 2.63 -1.30
N PRO A 461 -4.30 3.60 -2.22
CA PRO A 461 -4.39 5.03 -1.86
C PRO A 461 -5.78 5.45 -1.37
N GLY A 462 -6.83 4.87 -1.95
CA GLY A 462 -8.21 5.17 -1.56
C GLY A 462 -8.51 4.75 -0.12
N MET A 463 -8.03 3.58 0.30
CA MET A 463 -8.21 3.11 1.68
C MET A 463 -7.39 3.93 2.68
N MET A 464 -6.13 4.26 2.36
CA MET A 464 -5.28 5.10 3.23
C MET A 464 -5.94 6.41 3.63
N THR A 465 -6.74 7.01 2.75
CA THR A 465 -7.40 8.30 3.00
C THR A 465 -8.55 8.21 4.01
N ILE A 466 -9.12 7.01 4.20
CA ILE A 466 -10.30 6.81 5.06
C ILE A 466 -10.03 5.87 6.24
N MET A 467 -8.83 5.28 6.32
CA MET A 467 -8.45 4.27 7.32
C MET A 467 -8.75 4.72 8.76
N ASP A 468 -8.44 5.97 9.10
CA ASP A 468 -8.63 6.54 10.44
C ASP A 468 -10.10 6.67 10.89
N HIS A 469 -11.06 6.42 10.00
CA HIS A 469 -12.48 6.39 10.37
C HIS A 469 -12.94 5.01 10.84
N PHE A 470 -12.05 4.03 10.96
CA PHE A 470 -12.36 2.66 11.35
C PHE A 470 -11.51 2.30 12.58
N ASP A 471 -12.05 1.53 13.51
CA ASP A 471 -11.21 0.96 14.58
C ASP A 471 -10.26 -0.12 14.02
N VAL A 472 -9.18 -0.42 14.75
CA VAL A 472 -8.18 -1.40 14.31
C VAL A 472 -8.75 -2.81 14.15
N GLY A 473 -9.82 -3.16 14.86
CA GLY A 473 -10.52 -4.43 14.77
C GLY A 473 -11.68 -4.44 13.77
N TYR A 474 -11.83 -3.39 12.97
CA TYR A 474 -13.00 -3.24 12.11
C TYR A 474 -13.07 -4.33 11.03
N PHE A 475 -11.99 -4.58 10.31
CA PHE A 475 -11.92 -5.64 9.30
C PHE A 475 -11.44 -6.95 9.93
N ASP A 476 -12.13 -8.05 9.63
CA ASP A 476 -11.73 -9.38 10.10
C ASP A 476 -10.83 -10.09 9.08
N LEU A 477 -10.93 -9.71 7.80
CA LEU A 477 -10.15 -10.26 6.70
C LEU A 477 -9.73 -9.17 5.72
N ILE A 478 -8.46 -9.19 5.34
CA ILE A 478 -7.88 -8.37 4.27
C ILE A 478 -7.38 -9.29 3.18
N ILE A 479 -7.82 -9.04 1.95
CA ILE A 479 -7.34 -9.71 0.75
C ILE A 479 -6.64 -8.66 -0.12
N ALA A 480 -5.38 -8.92 -0.43
CA ALA A 480 -4.53 -8.03 -1.22
C ALA A 480 -4.23 -8.64 -2.59
N ASP A 481 -4.81 -8.07 -3.64
CA ASP A 481 -4.50 -8.47 -5.01
C ASP A 481 -3.22 -7.77 -5.51
N GLU A 482 -2.44 -8.50 -6.30
CA GLU A 482 -1.12 -8.12 -6.79
C GLU A 482 -0.16 -7.62 -5.70
N SER A 483 0.00 -8.45 -4.66
CA SER A 483 0.71 -8.12 -3.42
C SER A 483 2.21 -7.80 -3.55
N HIS A 484 2.79 -7.85 -4.75
CA HIS A 484 4.24 -7.73 -4.98
C HIS A 484 4.70 -6.31 -5.39
N ARG A 485 3.81 -5.40 -5.81
CA ARG A 485 4.20 -4.06 -6.32
C ARG A 485 4.09 -2.92 -5.33
N SER A 486 3.02 -2.91 -4.52
CA SER A 486 2.60 -1.69 -3.83
C SER A 486 2.76 -1.77 -2.31
N ILE A 487 2.95 -2.98 -1.76
CA ILE A 487 2.94 -3.17 -0.30
C ILE A 487 4.25 -2.71 0.37
N TYR A 488 5.40 -2.77 -0.30
CA TYR A 488 6.69 -2.74 0.40
C TYR A 488 7.14 -1.41 1.00
N ASN A 489 6.64 -0.26 0.53
CA ASN A 489 7.11 1.03 1.05
C ASN A 489 6.00 2.01 1.49
N VAL A 490 4.82 1.98 0.85
CA VAL A 490 3.79 3.02 1.09
C VAL A 490 2.53 2.46 1.79
N TYR A 491 2.18 1.21 1.55
CA TYR A 491 0.88 0.67 1.98
C TYR A 491 0.97 -0.50 2.97
N GLY A 492 2.18 -0.89 3.40
CA GLY A 492 2.38 -1.87 4.47
C GLY A 492 1.66 -1.49 5.76
N ASP A 493 1.51 -0.18 6.00
CA ASP A 493 0.78 0.42 7.12
C ASP A 493 -0.68 -0.07 7.21
N LEU A 494 -1.37 -0.33 6.09
CA LEU A 494 -2.73 -0.88 6.10
C LEU A 494 -2.81 -2.26 6.76
N PHE A 495 -1.82 -3.12 6.48
CA PHE A 495 -1.75 -4.47 7.03
C PHE A 495 -1.31 -4.49 8.49
N LYS A 496 -0.70 -3.41 8.97
CA LYS A 496 -0.29 -3.24 10.36
C LYS A 496 -1.40 -2.62 11.19
N TYR A 497 -2.11 -1.64 10.63
CA TYR A 497 -3.21 -0.94 11.30
C TYR A 497 -4.35 -1.86 11.66
N PHE A 498 -4.86 -2.60 10.67
CA PHE A 498 -6.01 -3.47 10.83
C PHE A 498 -5.58 -4.84 11.33
N ASP A 499 -6.08 -5.20 12.51
CA ASP A 499 -5.82 -6.47 13.14
C ASP A 499 -6.71 -7.59 12.59
N ALA A 500 -6.47 -7.92 11.31
CA ALA A 500 -7.26 -8.84 10.50
C ALA A 500 -6.48 -10.12 10.14
N LEU A 501 -7.19 -11.16 9.69
CA LEU A 501 -6.60 -12.24 8.89
C LEU A 501 -6.19 -11.68 7.52
N GLN A 502 -5.09 -12.16 6.95
CA GLN A 502 -4.48 -11.56 5.75
C GLN A 502 -4.22 -12.61 4.66
N ILE A 503 -4.64 -12.30 3.44
CA ILE A 503 -4.42 -13.14 2.27
C ILE A 503 -3.77 -12.28 1.17
N GLY A 504 -2.56 -12.65 0.77
CA GLY A 504 -1.90 -12.10 -0.41
C GLY A 504 -2.19 -12.94 -1.64
N LEU A 505 -2.58 -12.31 -2.74
CA LEU A 505 -2.74 -12.94 -4.05
C LEU A 505 -1.71 -12.37 -5.01
N THR A 506 -1.02 -13.24 -5.74
CA THR A 506 -0.11 -12.79 -6.81
C THR A 506 -0.05 -13.76 -7.98
N ALA A 507 0.16 -13.20 -9.17
CA ALA A 507 0.45 -13.95 -10.38
C ALA A 507 1.94 -14.19 -10.64
N THR A 508 2.81 -13.55 -9.85
CA THR A 508 4.25 -13.58 -10.04
C THR A 508 4.81 -14.94 -9.59
N PRO A 509 5.61 -15.64 -10.43
CA PRO A 509 6.22 -16.92 -10.05
C PRO A 509 7.00 -16.83 -8.74
N ILE A 510 7.03 -17.92 -7.96
CA ILE A 510 7.66 -17.99 -6.62
C ILE A 510 9.08 -17.43 -6.61
N ASP A 511 9.89 -17.77 -7.62
CA ASP A 511 11.29 -17.36 -7.70
C ASP A 511 11.48 -15.85 -7.87
N MET A 512 10.42 -15.15 -8.30
CA MET A 512 10.37 -13.70 -8.51
C MET A 512 9.63 -12.97 -7.38
N VAL A 513 9.11 -13.71 -6.40
CA VAL A 513 8.47 -13.12 -5.22
C VAL A 513 9.56 -12.71 -4.23
N SER A 514 9.56 -11.44 -3.83
CA SER A 514 10.60 -10.88 -2.96
C SER A 514 10.61 -11.58 -1.59
N LYS A 515 11.79 -11.63 -0.94
CA LYS A 515 11.91 -12.13 0.45
C LYS A 515 10.97 -11.37 1.40
N THR A 516 10.79 -10.08 1.17
CA THR A 516 9.90 -9.21 1.94
C THR A 516 8.43 -9.60 1.77
N THR A 517 8.01 -10.05 0.58
CA THR A 517 6.65 -10.56 0.33
C THR A 517 6.35 -11.80 1.16
N PHE A 518 7.28 -12.75 1.15
CA PHE A 518 7.17 -13.96 1.94
C PHE A 518 7.12 -13.65 3.43
N GLY A 519 7.97 -12.74 3.90
CA GLY A 519 7.98 -12.28 5.29
C GLY A 519 6.66 -11.62 5.70
N LEU A 520 6.09 -10.76 4.85
CA LEU A 520 4.82 -10.08 5.15
C LEU A 520 3.66 -11.06 5.38
N PHE A 521 3.60 -12.16 4.64
CA PHE A 521 2.51 -13.14 4.75
C PHE A 521 2.88 -14.38 5.60
N GLY A 522 3.91 -14.28 6.45
CA GLY A 522 4.32 -15.34 7.37
C GLY A 522 4.78 -16.63 6.68
N CYS A 523 5.30 -16.52 5.45
CA CYS A 523 5.76 -17.63 4.61
C CYS A 523 7.29 -17.71 4.61
N GLU A 524 7.89 -17.78 5.80
CA GLU A 524 9.34 -17.88 5.98
C GLU A 524 9.88 -19.12 5.24
N GLY A 525 10.97 -18.96 4.47
CA GLY A 525 11.54 -20.03 3.64
C GLY A 525 11.12 -20.05 2.16
N ARG A 526 10.40 -19.01 1.68
CA ARG A 526 9.98 -18.86 0.26
C ARG A 526 8.99 -19.92 -0.23
N ILE A 527 8.18 -20.48 0.67
CA ILE A 527 7.13 -21.45 0.33
C ILE A 527 5.78 -20.77 0.53
N PRO A 528 5.02 -20.47 -0.54
CA PRO A 528 3.67 -19.91 -0.40
C PRO A 528 2.71 -20.95 0.17
N THR A 529 1.60 -20.50 0.77
CA THR A 529 0.53 -21.40 1.26
C THR A 529 -0.05 -22.25 0.13
N ALA A 530 -0.22 -21.68 -1.07
CA ALA A 530 -0.65 -22.41 -2.25
C ALA A 530 0.06 -21.87 -3.49
N ASN A 531 0.42 -22.77 -4.40
CA ASN A 531 1.04 -22.44 -5.68
C ASN A 531 0.33 -23.18 -6.83
N TYR A 532 0.02 -22.46 -7.89
CA TYR A 532 -0.45 -23.02 -9.15
C TYR A 532 0.18 -22.27 -10.32
N SER A 533 1.20 -22.89 -10.91
CA SER A 533 2.05 -22.25 -11.92
C SER A 533 1.35 -22.14 -13.28
N LEU A 534 1.94 -21.37 -14.20
CA LEU A 534 1.48 -21.33 -15.59
C LEU A 534 1.61 -22.71 -16.25
N GLU A 535 2.68 -23.44 -15.92
CA GLU A 535 2.95 -24.77 -16.46
C GLU A 535 1.87 -25.77 -16.05
N ASP A 536 1.53 -25.79 -14.76
CA ASP A 536 0.46 -26.64 -14.22
C ASP A 536 -0.88 -26.27 -14.84
N ALA A 537 -1.17 -24.98 -14.96
CA ALA A 537 -2.43 -24.49 -15.51
C ALA A 537 -2.63 -24.85 -16.98
N ILE A 538 -1.55 -24.86 -17.78
CA ILE A 538 -1.60 -25.28 -19.18
C ILE A 538 -1.69 -26.81 -19.28
N ALA A 539 -0.94 -27.55 -18.47
CA ALA A 539 -1.01 -29.01 -18.42
C ALA A 539 -2.40 -29.53 -18.02
N ASP A 540 -3.06 -28.82 -17.11
CA ASP A 540 -4.40 -29.13 -16.59
C ASP A 540 -5.52 -28.52 -17.43
N ASN A 541 -5.27 -28.07 -18.67
CA ASN A 541 -6.28 -27.47 -19.57
C ASN A 541 -7.05 -26.27 -19.00
N ASN A 542 -6.53 -25.64 -17.96
CA ASN A 542 -7.12 -24.48 -17.33
C ASN A 542 -6.71 -23.15 -18.00
N LEU A 543 -5.66 -23.18 -18.82
CA LEU A 543 -5.17 -22.11 -19.68
C LEU A 543 -4.77 -22.64 -21.07
N VAL A 544 -4.78 -21.76 -22.07
CA VAL A 544 -4.27 -22.06 -23.42
C VAL A 544 -2.76 -21.83 -23.53
N PRO A 545 -2.04 -22.66 -24.33
CA PRO A 545 -0.64 -22.44 -24.65
C PRO A 545 -0.43 -21.24 -25.59
N TYR A 546 0.83 -20.82 -25.75
CA TYR A 546 1.23 -19.76 -26.67
C TYR A 546 2.34 -20.17 -27.62
N GLU A 547 2.33 -19.56 -28.81
CA GLU A 547 3.37 -19.66 -29.82
C GLU A 547 4.14 -18.34 -29.90
N VAL A 548 5.48 -18.40 -29.92
CA VAL A 548 6.33 -17.21 -30.01
C VAL A 548 6.91 -17.11 -31.42
N VAL A 549 6.60 -16.01 -32.08
CA VAL A 549 7.18 -15.63 -33.37
C VAL A 549 8.11 -14.45 -33.11
N THR A 550 9.41 -14.69 -33.20
CA THR A 550 10.40 -13.61 -33.19
C THR A 550 10.48 -13.03 -34.59
N HIS A 551 10.36 -11.72 -34.69
CA HIS A 551 10.39 -11.03 -35.98
C HIS A 551 11.07 -9.68 -35.81
N THR A 552 12.34 -9.59 -36.18
CA THR A 552 13.12 -8.37 -35.94
C THR A 552 13.73 -7.84 -37.22
N THR A 553 13.72 -6.52 -37.36
CA THR A 553 14.39 -5.81 -38.45
C THR A 553 15.84 -5.50 -38.07
N GLU A 554 16.66 -5.07 -39.04
CA GLU A 554 18.06 -4.71 -38.77
C GLU A 554 18.14 -3.50 -37.84
N PHE A 555 17.34 -2.46 -38.07
CA PHE A 555 17.36 -1.26 -37.22
C PHE A 555 16.97 -1.56 -35.77
N LEU A 556 16.03 -2.50 -35.53
CA LEU A 556 15.69 -2.91 -34.16
C LEU A 556 16.82 -3.66 -33.45
N ARG A 557 17.62 -4.45 -34.19
CA ARG A 557 18.76 -5.19 -33.61
C ARG A 557 19.98 -4.31 -33.36
N GLU A 558 20.34 -3.48 -34.34
CA GLU A 558 21.66 -2.85 -34.38
C GLU A 558 21.64 -1.33 -34.19
N GLY A 559 20.46 -0.72 -34.22
CA GLY A 559 20.30 0.74 -34.24
C GLY A 559 20.46 1.32 -35.64
N ILE A 560 20.46 2.65 -35.73
CA ILE A 560 20.72 3.38 -36.98
C ILE A 560 22.14 3.93 -36.88
N LYS A 561 23.02 3.43 -37.76
CA LYS A 561 24.42 3.84 -37.85
C LYS A 561 24.73 4.17 -39.30
N ARG A 562 25.32 5.35 -39.55
CA ARG A 562 25.67 5.80 -40.90
C ARG A 562 26.45 4.75 -41.70
N GLU A 563 27.41 4.06 -41.07
CA GLU A 563 28.25 3.04 -41.72
C GLU A 563 27.48 1.82 -42.24
N LYS A 564 26.24 1.62 -41.77
CA LYS A 564 25.35 0.51 -42.13
C LYS A 564 24.18 0.92 -43.02
N LEU A 565 24.04 2.21 -43.33
CA LEU A 565 22.98 2.69 -44.22
C LEU A 565 23.39 2.52 -45.69
N SER A 566 22.44 2.07 -46.51
CA SER A 566 22.63 2.00 -47.97
C SER A 566 22.57 3.39 -48.61
N ASP A 567 23.11 3.53 -49.82
CA ASP A 567 23.06 4.79 -50.57
C ASP A 567 21.62 5.32 -50.77
N THR A 568 20.62 4.43 -50.83
CA THR A 568 19.22 4.82 -50.96
C THR A 568 18.67 5.36 -49.63
N GLN A 569 18.99 4.73 -48.51
CA GLN A 569 18.58 5.16 -47.17
C GLN A 569 19.21 6.50 -46.77
N ILE A 570 20.47 6.74 -47.19
CA ILE A 570 21.15 8.02 -47.02
C ILE A 570 20.41 9.13 -47.77
N ARG A 571 19.98 8.88 -49.02
CA ARG A 571 19.18 9.85 -49.79
C ARG A 571 17.82 10.11 -49.16
N GLU A 572 17.13 9.08 -48.68
CA GLU A 572 15.84 9.22 -47.98
C GLU A 572 15.96 10.12 -46.74
N LEU A 573 17.06 10.01 -45.98
CA LEU A 573 17.37 10.87 -44.84
C LEU A 573 17.64 12.33 -45.26
N GLU A 574 18.45 12.52 -46.31
CA GLU A 574 18.79 13.84 -46.83
C GLU A 574 17.54 14.56 -47.39
N GLU A 575 16.64 13.84 -48.06
CA GLU A 575 15.35 14.35 -48.54
C GLU A 575 14.41 14.77 -47.40
N GLN A 576 14.53 14.12 -46.23
CA GLN A 576 13.85 14.50 -44.99
C GLN A 576 14.54 15.66 -44.24
N GLY A 577 15.67 16.17 -44.77
CA GLY A 577 16.45 17.24 -44.15
C GLY A 577 17.23 16.82 -42.91
N ILE A 578 17.47 15.51 -42.74
CA ILE A 578 18.18 14.93 -41.60
C ILE A 578 19.60 14.58 -42.02
N ASP A 579 20.61 15.15 -41.36
CA ASP A 579 22.01 14.82 -41.62
C ASP A 579 22.32 13.40 -41.10
N PRO A 580 22.70 12.44 -41.97
CA PRO A 580 23.03 11.08 -41.55
C PRO A 580 24.16 11.00 -40.51
N ASN A 581 25.05 12.00 -40.45
CA ASN A 581 26.13 12.06 -39.45
C ASN A 581 25.62 12.38 -38.04
N THR A 582 24.40 12.88 -37.92
CA THR A 582 23.76 13.18 -36.63
C THR A 582 23.03 11.96 -36.06
N LEU A 583 22.93 10.86 -36.83
CA LEU A 583 22.27 9.62 -36.47
C LEU A 583 23.30 8.52 -36.14
N GLU A 584 23.93 8.64 -34.98
CA GLU A 584 24.75 7.56 -34.37
C GLU A 584 24.07 7.05 -33.11
N PHE A 585 23.15 6.10 -33.27
CA PHE A 585 22.41 5.53 -32.15
C PHE A 585 22.66 4.03 -32.06
N ASP A 586 23.21 3.60 -30.93
CA ASP A 586 23.26 2.20 -30.58
C ASP A 586 21.85 1.64 -30.38
N GLY A 587 21.64 0.34 -30.59
CA GLY A 587 20.33 -0.30 -30.37
C GLY A 587 19.70 -0.02 -28.99
N LYS A 588 20.51 0.27 -27.95
CA LYS A 588 20.03 0.70 -26.62
C LYS A 588 19.56 2.17 -26.55
N ALA A 589 20.16 3.07 -27.34
CA ALA A 589 19.80 4.49 -27.41
C ALA A 589 18.64 4.76 -28.39
N LEU A 590 18.40 3.84 -29.33
CA LEU A 590 17.25 3.86 -30.25
C LEU A 590 15.90 3.81 -29.52
N ASP A 591 15.83 3.16 -28.35
CA ASP A 591 14.63 2.99 -27.53
C ASP A 591 13.92 4.33 -27.20
N GLU A 592 14.70 5.37 -26.90
CA GLU A 592 14.19 6.66 -26.41
C GLU A 592 14.10 7.76 -27.50
N ALA A 593 14.94 7.68 -28.55
CA ALA A 593 15.22 8.82 -29.43
C ALA A 593 14.65 8.74 -30.86
N ILE A 594 14.49 7.55 -31.46
CA ILE A 594 14.15 7.41 -32.90
C ILE A 594 12.93 6.50 -33.15
N TYR A 595 12.08 6.95 -34.07
CA TYR A 595 10.93 6.20 -34.58
C TYR A 595 11.02 6.09 -36.10
N ASN A 596 11.49 4.95 -36.61
CA ASN A 596 11.42 4.68 -38.04
C ASN A 596 9.99 4.25 -38.44
N LYS A 597 9.37 4.96 -39.38
CA LYS A 597 8.01 4.65 -39.84
C LYS A 597 7.95 3.27 -40.51
N ASP A 598 8.95 2.92 -41.32
CA ASP A 598 8.92 1.66 -42.06
C ASP A 598 9.01 0.43 -41.14
N THR A 599 9.88 0.47 -40.13
CA THR A 599 9.94 -0.57 -39.07
C THR A 599 8.56 -0.81 -38.44
N ASN A 600 7.82 0.27 -38.15
CA ASN A 600 6.49 0.17 -37.55
C ASN A 600 5.44 -0.35 -38.53
N ARG A 601 5.52 0.02 -39.82
CA ARG A 601 4.69 -0.59 -40.88
C ARG A 601 4.93 -2.10 -40.97
N TYR A 602 6.17 -2.57 -40.83
CA TYR A 602 6.47 -4.00 -40.77
C TYR A 602 5.87 -4.70 -39.56
N ILE A 603 5.92 -4.10 -38.37
CA ILE A 603 5.26 -4.64 -37.16
C ILE A 603 3.76 -4.84 -37.41
N LEU A 604 3.08 -3.82 -37.95
CA LEU A 604 1.64 -3.88 -38.25
C LEU A 604 1.32 -4.90 -39.35
N ARG A 605 2.13 -4.94 -40.42
CA ARG A 605 1.97 -5.90 -41.52
C ARG A 605 2.12 -7.34 -41.04
N ASN A 606 3.13 -7.61 -40.21
CA ASN A 606 3.36 -8.93 -39.64
C ASN A 606 2.14 -9.41 -38.83
N LEU A 607 1.54 -8.54 -38.01
CA LEU A 607 0.30 -8.85 -37.31
C LEU A 607 -0.85 -9.15 -38.29
N MET A 608 -1.04 -8.30 -39.30
CA MET A 608 -2.17 -8.44 -40.22
C MET A 608 -2.06 -9.68 -41.11
N GLU A 609 -0.86 -10.05 -41.53
CA GLU A 609 -0.61 -11.21 -42.40
C GLU A 609 -0.54 -12.51 -41.59
N ASN A 610 0.21 -12.52 -40.49
CA ASN A 610 0.57 -13.73 -39.76
C ASN A 610 -0.19 -13.89 -38.43
N GLY A 611 -1.04 -12.93 -38.04
CA GLY A 611 -1.87 -13.03 -36.84
C GLY A 611 -2.86 -14.19 -36.90
N LEU A 612 -3.16 -14.78 -35.74
CA LEU A 612 -4.31 -15.69 -35.62
C LEU A 612 -5.57 -14.91 -35.97
N LYS A 613 -6.35 -15.49 -36.86
CA LYS A 613 -7.51 -14.86 -37.48
C LYS A 613 -8.76 -14.97 -36.61
N ASP A 614 -9.78 -14.21 -36.97
CA ASP A 614 -11.13 -14.29 -36.44
C ASP A 614 -11.88 -15.53 -36.94
N ARG A 615 -13.17 -15.66 -36.57
CA ARG A 615 -14.02 -16.81 -36.95
C ARG A 615 -14.13 -17.02 -38.47
N ASP A 616 -14.08 -15.93 -39.24
CA ASP A 616 -14.27 -15.94 -40.69
C ASP A 616 -12.92 -16.20 -41.42
N GLY A 617 -11.81 -16.28 -40.66
CA GLY A 617 -10.48 -16.58 -41.18
C GLY A 617 -9.85 -15.44 -41.98
N GLN A 618 -10.48 -14.26 -41.99
CA GLN A 618 -10.12 -13.16 -42.89
C GLN A 618 -9.26 -12.11 -42.18
N LEU A 619 -9.73 -11.61 -41.04
CA LEU A 619 -9.07 -10.54 -40.28
C LEU A 619 -8.36 -11.13 -39.06
N PRO A 620 -7.33 -10.47 -38.49
CA PRO A 620 -6.78 -10.89 -37.22
C PRO A 620 -7.86 -10.83 -36.13
N GLY A 621 -7.86 -11.82 -35.22
CA GLY A 621 -8.70 -11.76 -34.03
C GLY A 621 -8.24 -10.70 -33.03
N LYS A 622 -8.92 -10.59 -31.88
CA LYS A 622 -8.62 -9.57 -30.88
C LYS A 622 -7.14 -9.56 -30.47
N THR A 623 -6.55 -8.37 -30.51
CA THR A 623 -5.10 -8.17 -30.40
C THR A 623 -4.76 -7.02 -29.45
N ILE A 624 -3.69 -7.17 -28.67
CA ILE A 624 -3.06 -6.06 -27.95
C ILE A 624 -1.66 -5.80 -28.51
N ILE A 625 -1.38 -4.53 -28.84
CA ILE A 625 -0.05 -4.04 -29.21
C ILE A 625 0.52 -3.24 -28.05
N PHE A 626 1.67 -3.65 -27.52
CA PHE A 626 2.35 -2.98 -26.41
C PHE A 626 3.36 -1.96 -26.94
N ALA A 627 2.97 -0.68 -26.91
CA ALA A 627 3.78 0.42 -27.41
C ALA A 627 4.75 0.97 -26.35
N ARG A 628 5.83 1.60 -26.82
CA ARG A 628 6.92 2.15 -25.98
C ARG A 628 6.42 3.28 -25.07
N ASN A 629 5.66 4.22 -25.63
CA ASN A 629 5.07 5.37 -24.96
C ASN A 629 3.90 5.90 -25.78
N HIS A 630 3.22 6.94 -25.28
CA HIS A 630 2.05 7.54 -25.93
C HIS A 630 2.32 7.99 -27.38
N LYS A 631 3.48 8.61 -27.65
CA LYS A 631 3.86 9.06 -29.00
C LYS A 631 3.99 7.87 -29.97
N HIS A 632 4.61 6.79 -29.50
CA HIS A 632 4.72 5.57 -30.29
C HIS A 632 3.34 4.96 -30.61
N ALA A 633 2.45 4.95 -29.62
CA ALA A 633 1.10 4.41 -29.80
C ALA A 633 0.31 5.19 -30.85
N LEU A 634 0.38 6.54 -30.81
CA LEU A 634 -0.23 7.39 -31.83
C LEU A 634 0.37 7.14 -33.22
N LEU A 635 1.70 7.01 -33.33
CA LEU A 635 2.36 6.71 -34.60
C LEU A 635 1.90 5.36 -35.18
N LEU A 636 1.80 4.31 -34.36
CA LEU A 636 1.30 3.01 -34.79
C LEU A 636 -0.16 3.09 -35.27
N ASN A 637 -0.98 3.91 -34.61
CA ASN A 637 -2.37 4.11 -35.02
C ASN A 637 -2.48 4.87 -36.35
N GLU A 638 -1.73 5.96 -36.50
CA GLU A 638 -1.64 6.73 -37.74
C GLU A 638 -1.21 5.85 -38.91
N LEU A 639 -0.12 5.09 -38.75
CA LEU A 639 0.38 4.18 -39.77
C LEU A 639 -0.61 3.06 -40.09
N PHE A 640 -1.37 2.59 -39.10
CA PHE A 640 -2.41 1.58 -39.34
C PHE A 640 -3.53 2.13 -40.22
N ASP A 641 -4.03 3.34 -39.93
CA ASP A 641 -5.09 3.98 -40.69
C ASP A 641 -4.63 4.33 -42.13
N ASP A 642 -3.36 4.72 -42.30
CA ASP A 642 -2.75 4.96 -43.61
C ASP A 642 -2.63 3.67 -44.44
N MET A 643 -2.22 2.57 -43.81
CA MET A 643 -2.03 1.28 -44.49
C MET A 643 -3.36 0.57 -44.77
N TYR A 644 -4.38 0.76 -43.92
CA TYR A 644 -5.64 0.05 -43.98
C TYR A 644 -6.86 0.99 -43.89
N PRO A 645 -6.99 1.96 -44.81
CA PRO A 645 -8.02 3.02 -44.75
C PRO A 645 -9.46 2.48 -44.80
N GLN A 646 -9.66 1.25 -45.30
CA GLN A 646 -10.95 0.59 -45.33
C GLN A 646 -11.62 0.40 -43.96
N PHE A 647 -10.86 0.45 -42.87
CA PHE A 647 -11.38 0.29 -41.50
C PHE A 647 -11.76 1.62 -40.82
N ALA A 648 -11.53 2.75 -41.48
CA ALA A 648 -11.98 4.08 -41.07
C ALA A 648 -11.74 4.42 -39.58
N GLY A 649 -10.58 4.04 -39.00
CA GLY A 649 -10.20 4.36 -37.62
C GLY A 649 -10.99 3.66 -36.51
N ARG A 650 -11.79 2.64 -36.84
CA ARG A 650 -12.63 1.92 -35.86
C ARG A 650 -12.06 0.59 -35.40
N PHE A 651 -11.20 -0.02 -36.22
CA PHE A 651 -10.67 -1.36 -35.99
C PHE A 651 -9.44 -1.37 -35.06
N CYS A 652 -8.59 -0.33 -35.15
CA CYS A 652 -7.40 -0.14 -34.34
C CYS A 652 -7.50 1.17 -33.58
N GLN A 653 -7.30 1.16 -32.26
CA GLN A 653 -7.33 2.38 -31.43
C GLN A 653 -6.31 2.36 -30.29
N VAL A 654 -5.86 3.54 -29.90
CA VAL A 654 -4.96 3.75 -28.75
C VAL A 654 -5.74 3.77 -27.45
N ILE A 655 -5.31 2.98 -26.47
CA ILE A 655 -5.86 2.91 -25.11
C ILE A 655 -4.74 3.17 -24.10
N ASP A 656 -4.69 4.41 -23.61
CA ASP A 656 -3.76 4.84 -22.56
C ASP A 656 -4.37 5.90 -21.63
N ASN A 657 -3.60 6.36 -20.66
CA ASN A 657 -4.05 7.26 -19.60
C ASN A 657 -4.20 8.73 -20.04
N TYR A 658 -3.82 9.07 -21.27
CA TYR A 658 -3.98 10.43 -21.81
C TYR A 658 -5.39 10.66 -22.34
N ASP A 659 -6.13 9.61 -22.73
CA ASP A 659 -7.53 9.73 -23.14
C ASP A 659 -8.46 9.76 -21.90
N PRO A 660 -9.23 10.85 -21.68
CA PRO A 660 -10.21 10.92 -20.59
C PRO A 660 -11.29 9.83 -20.66
N ARG A 661 -11.49 9.21 -21.83
CA ARG A 661 -12.45 8.14 -22.11
C ARG A 661 -11.81 6.75 -22.19
N ALA A 662 -10.58 6.57 -21.71
CA ALA A 662 -9.88 5.29 -21.73
C ALA A 662 -10.69 4.13 -21.12
N GLU A 663 -11.48 4.38 -20.07
CA GLU A 663 -12.38 3.37 -19.49
C GLU A 663 -13.46 2.91 -20.49
N GLN A 664 -14.02 3.83 -21.28
CA GLN A 664 -14.99 3.50 -22.33
C GLN A 664 -14.33 2.70 -23.45
N LEU A 665 -13.13 3.08 -23.89
CA LEU A 665 -12.39 2.34 -24.93
C LEU A 665 -12.04 0.91 -24.48
N ILE A 666 -11.76 0.71 -23.19
CA ILE A 666 -11.58 -0.64 -22.63
C ILE A 666 -12.87 -1.44 -22.70
N ASP A 667 -14.01 -0.82 -22.35
CA ASP A 667 -15.31 -1.47 -22.41
C ASP A 667 -15.73 -1.77 -23.87
N ASP A 668 -15.39 -0.88 -24.81
CA ASP A 668 -15.54 -1.08 -26.26
C ASP A 668 -14.69 -2.26 -26.76
N PHE A 669 -13.43 -2.33 -26.34
CA PHE A 669 -12.54 -3.44 -26.69
C PHE A 669 -13.01 -4.77 -26.10
N LYS A 670 -13.67 -4.77 -24.92
CA LYS A 670 -14.29 -5.97 -24.34
C LYS A 670 -15.58 -6.38 -25.05
N GLY A 671 -16.29 -5.45 -25.70
CA GLY A 671 -17.56 -5.72 -26.39
C GLY A 671 -18.75 -6.00 -25.47
N LEU A 672 -18.79 -5.40 -24.27
CA LEU A 672 -19.75 -5.74 -23.21
C LEU A 672 -21.15 -5.12 -23.37
N ASP A 673 -21.34 -4.10 -24.21
CA ASP A 673 -22.61 -3.37 -24.31
C ASP A 673 -23.07 -3.21 -25.78
N GLU A 674 -24.37 -3.16 -26.04
CA GLU A 674 -24.92 -3.03 -27.40
C GLU A 674 -24.60 -1.67 -28.03
N SER A 675 -24.30 -0.65 -27.22
CA SER A 675 -23.92 0.70 -27.66
C SER A 675 -22.41 0.91 -27.86
N THR A 676 -21.58 -0.12 -27.73
CA THR A 676 -20.11 -0.02 -27.84
C THR A 676 -19.61 -0.14 -29.28
N ASN A 677 -18.42 0.40 -29.57
CA ASN A 677 -17.72 0.15 -30.84
C ASN A 677 -17.30 -1.32 -30.95
N LYS A 678 -18.22 -2.20 -31.38
CA LYS A 678 -17.98 -3.65 -31.54
C LYS A 678 -16.93 -3.99 -32.60
N GLU A 679 -16.54 -3.02 -33.45
CA GLU A 679 -15.53 -3.20 -34.49
C GLU A 679 -14.09 -3.14 -33.93
N LEU A 680 -13.91 -2.65 -32.69
CA LEU A 680 -12.59 -2.51 -32.07
C LEU A 680 -11.94 -3.87 -31.80
N THR A 681 -10.90 -4.18 -32.58
CA THR A 681 -10.24 -5.49 -32.61
C THR A 681 -8.76 -5.41 -32.23
N ILE A 682 -8.08 -4.30 -32.54
CA ILE A 682 -6.69 -4.06 -32.17
C ILE A 682 -6.64 -2.90 -31.18
N ALA A 683 -6.09 -3.15 -30.00
CA ALA A 683 -5.85 -2.12 -28.99
C ALA A 683 -4.34 -1.86 -28.83
N ILE A 684 -3.90 -0.64 -29.11
CA ILE A 684 -2.52 -0.21 -28.88
C ILE A 684 -2.45 0.40 -27.48
N SER A 685 -1.62 -0.14 -26.60
CA SER A 685 -1.59 0.30 -25.20
C SER A 685 -0.20 0.64 -24.67
N VAL A 686 -0.21 1.57 -23.73
CA VAL A 686 0.93 1.99 -22.92
C VAL A 686 0.56 1.81 -21.44
N ASP A 687 1.08 0.77 -20.80
CA ASP A 687 0.92 0.42 -19.38
C ASP A 687 -0.53 0.16 -18.87
N MET A 688 -1.56 0.50 -19.65
CA MET A 688 -2.96 0.35 -19.27
C MET A 688 -3.46 -1.08 -19.45
N LEU A 689 -3.20 -1.70 -20.60
CA LEU A 689 -3.58 -3.10 -20.87
C LEU A 689 -2.56 -4.13 -20.39
N ASP A 690 -1.39 -3.70 -19.90
CA ASP A 690 -0.31 -4.58 -19.41
C ASP A 690 -0.74 -5.42 -18.19
N THR A 691 -1.70 -4.92 -17.39
CA THR A 691 -2.17 -5.58 -16.16
C THR A 691 -3.68 -5.42 -15.97
N GLY A 692 -4.31 -6.43 -15.38
CA GLY A 692 -5.64 -6.24 -14.77
C GLY A 692 -6.82 -6.06 -15.71
N ILE A 693 -6.71 -6.44 -16.99
CA ILE A 693 -7.85 -6.46 -17.93
C ILE A 693 -8.22 -7.89 -18.33
N ASP A 694 -9.52 -8.13 -18.44
CA ASP A 694 -10.15 -9.43 -18.67
C ASP A 694 -10.85 -9.46 -20.03
N VAL A 695 -10.17 -9.97 -21.05
CA VAL A 695 -10.69 -10.18 -22.41
C VAL A 695 -10.29 -11.58 -22.87
N PRO A 696 -11.15 -12.61 -22.70
CA PRO A 696 -10.82 -14.00 -23.06
C PRO A 696 -10.51 -14.22 -24.55
N GLU A 697 -11.13 -13.41 -25.42
CA GLU A 697 -11.06 -13.49 -26.88
C GLU A 697 -9.70 -13.09 -27.48
N ILE A 698 -8.76 -12.56 -26.69
CA ILE A 698 -7.45 -12.15 -27.21
C ILE A 698 -6.68 -13.36 -27.76
N VAL A 699 -6.32 -13.31 -29.03
CA VAL A 699 -5.56 -14.37 -29.71
C VAL A 699 -4.19 -13.93 -30.18
N ASN A 700 -3.89 -12.62 -30.20
CA ASN A 700 -2.57 -12.10 -30.55
C ASN A 700 -2.06 -11.08 -29.53
N LEU A 701 -0.76 -11.15 -29.21
CA LEU A 701 -0.04 -10.14 -28.45
C LEU A 701 1.17 -9.66 -29.24
N VAL A 702 1.37 -8.35 -29.37
CA VAL A 702 2.49 -7.77 -30.12
C VAL A 702 3.37 -6.94 -29.19
N PHE A 703 4.61 -7.38 -29.00
CA PHE A 703 5.62 -6.68 -28.21
C PHE A 703 6.38 -5.72 -29.13
N ALA A 704 5.88 -4.49 -29.25
CA ALA A 704 6.50 -3.40 -29.99
C ALA A 704 7.40 -2.51 -29.10
N LYS A 705 7.84 -3.05 -27.95
CA LYS A 705 8.70 -2.37 -26.97
C LYS A 705 9.64 -3.37 -26.26
N PRO A 706 10.80 -2.91 -25.76
CA PRO A 706 11.58 -3.68 -24.82
C PRO A 706 10.90 -3.74 -23.44
N VAL A 707 10.87 -4.92 -22.83
CA VAL A 707 10.25 -5.19 -21.52
C VAL A 707 11.32 -5.66 -20.56
N LYS A 708 11.89 -4.74 -19.79
CA LYS A 708 12.99 -5.04 -18.85
C LYS A 708 12.52 -5.75 -17.58
N SER A 709 11.26 -5.59 -17.18
CA SER A 709 10.71 -6.20 -15.97
C SER A 709 10.12 -7.58 -16.26
N LYS A 710 10.67 -8.61 -15.62
CA LYS A 710 10.20 -10.01 -15.73
C LYS A 710 8.76 -10.18 -15.24
N VAL A 711 8.39 -9.47 -14.18
CA VAL A 711 7.02 -9.42 -13.66
C VAL A 711 6.05 -8.83 -14.70
N LYS A 712 6.35 -7.68 -15.30
CA LYS A 712 5.50 -7.09 -16.36
C LYS A 712 5.39 -8.03 -17.56
N PHE A 713 6.50 -8.64 -17.96
CA PHE A 713 6.56 -9.60 -19.05
C PHE A 713 5.55 -10.76 -18.88
N TRP A 714 5.56 -11.43 -17.73
CA TRP A 714 4.60 -12.52 -17.45
C TRP A 714 3.15 -12.04 -17.31
N GLN A 715 2.92 -10.82 -16.80
CA GLN A 715 1.57 -10.24 -16.74
C GLN A 715 0.99 -9.91 -18.12
N MET A 716 1.84 -9.47 -19.06
CA MET A 716 1.49 -9.20 -20.46
C MET A 716 1.15 -10.50 -21.18
N ILE A 717 1.98 -11.55 -21.05
CA ILE A 717 1.71 -12.89 -21.61
C ILE A 717 0.38 -13.43 -21.07
N GLY A 718 0.13 -13.25 -19.78
CA GLY A 718 -1.12 -13.65 -19.12
C GLY A 718 -2.40 -13.02 -19.68
N ARG A 719 -2.31 -12.01 -20.57
CA ARG A 719 -3.50 -11.47 -21.26
C ARG A 719 -4.07 -12.48 -22.27
N GLY A 720 -3.22 -13.28 -22.91
CA GLY A 720 -3.62 -14.23 -23.95
C GLY A 720 -3.98 -15.63 -23.45
N THR A 721 -3.63 -15.99 -22.22
CA THR A 721 -3.70 -17.39 -21.71
C THR A 721 -5.11 -17.91 -21.40
N ARG A 722 -6.13 -17.05 -21.41
CA ARG A 722 -7.49 -17.41 -21.03
C ARG A 722 -8.18 -18.31 -22.04
N LEU A 723 -8.96 -19.26 -21.54
CA LEU A 723 -9.89 -20.07 -22.34
C LEU A 723 -11.02 -19.19 -22.89
N CYS A 724 -11.46 -19.48 -24.11
CA CYS A 724 -12.62 -18.83 -24.72
C CYS A 724 -13.39 -19.88 -25.54
N PRO A 725 -14.41 -20.51 -24.95
CA PRO A 725 -15.20 -21.52 -25.65
C PRO A 725 -16.02 -20.91 -26.79
N GLY A 726 -16.12 -21.62 -27.91
CA GLY A 726 -16.90 -21.22 -29.09
C GLY A 726 -16.39 -19.96 -29.81
N LEU A 727 -15.14 -19.53 -29.55
CA LEU A 727 -14.55 -18.33 -30.17
C LEU A 727 -14.64 -18.35 -31.71
N TYR A 728 -14.48 -19.52 -32.31
CA TYR A 728 -14.50 -19.71 -33.76
C TYR A 728 -15.84 -20.27 -34.28
N GLY A 729 -16.89 -20.22 -33.47
CA GLY A 729 -18.20 -20.78 -33.83
C GLY A 729 -18.34 -22.25 -33.45
N TYR A 730 -18.99 -23.03 -34.32
CA TYR A 730 -19.29 -24.45 -34.11
C TYR A 730 -18.83 -25.26 -35.33
N ASP A 731 -18.37 -26.49 -35.09
CA ASP A 731 -18.05 -27.44 -36.16
C ASP A 731 -19.32 -28.01 -36.81
N ASP A 732 -19.14 -28.81 -37.86
CA ASP A 732 -20.23 -29.47 -38.61
C ASP A 732 -21.10 -30.39 -37.74
N ASN A 733 -20.61 -30.81 -36.57
CA ASN A 733 -21.31 -31.66 -35.61
C ASN A 733 -21.97 -30.86 -34.47
N GLY A 734 -21.93 -29.52 -34.52
CA GLY A 734 -22.48 -28.63 -33.50
C GLY A 734 -21.63 -28.53 -32.24
N LYS A 735 -20.36 -28.95 -32.25
CA LYS A 735 -19.43 -28.78 -31.14
C LYS A 735 -18.77 -27.40 -31.22
N PRO A 736 -18.66 -26.64 -30.10
CA PRO A 736 -18.01 -25.33 -30.13
C PRO A 736 -16.53 -25.45 -30.49
N LEU A 737 -16.08 -24.56 -31.37
CA LEU A 737 -14.68 -24.41 -31.76
C LEU A 737 -14.01 -23.40 -30.81
N ASP A 738 -13.41 -23.96 -29.77
CA ASP A 738 -12.79 -23.19 -28.70
C ASP A 738 -11.42 -22.63 -29.09
N LYS A 739 -11.02 -21.56 -28.41
CA LYS A 739 -9.65 -21.05 -28.47
C LYS A 739 -8.65 -22.10 -28.02
N GLN A 740 -7.76 -22.52 -28.93
CA GLN A 740 -6.76 -23.56 -28.67
C GLN A 740 -5.39 -23.03 -28.24
N LYS A 741 -5.02 -21.84 -28.72
CA LYS A 741 -3.73 -21.17 -28.47
C LYS A 741 -3.84 -19.67 -28.71
N PHE A 742 -2.80 -18.92 -28.37
CA PHE A 742 -2.60 -17.55 -28.81
C PHE A 742 -1.18 -17.35 -29.35
N ARG A 743 -0.95 -16.29 -30.12
CA ARG A 743 0.33 -15.98 -30.75
C ARG A 743 0.95 -14.72 -30.16
N ILE A 744 2.26 -14.76 -29.93
CA ILE A 744 3.05 -13.65 -29.45
C ILE A 744 4.04 -13.26 -30.53
N PHE A 745 3.99 -11.99 -30.95
CA PHE A 745 4.95 -11.39 -31.85
C PHE A 745 5.98 -10.62 -31.03
N ASP A 746 7.21 -11.13 -30.97
CA ASP A 746 8.31 -10.48 -30.27
C ASP A 746 9.24 -9.78 -31.27
N HIS A 747 9.10 -8.45 -31.35
CA HIS A 747 9.90 -7.63 -32.25
C HIS A 747 11.19 -7.11 -31.59
N TRP A 748 11.37 -7.32 -30.28
CA TRP A 748 12.43 -6.69 -29.48
C TRP A 748 13.32 -7.69 -28.74
N GLY A 749 13.23 -8.99 -29.04
CA GLY A 749 14.04 -10.02 -28.38
C GLY A 749 13.79 -10.11 -26.88
N ASN A 750 12.56 -9.82 -26.42
CA ASN A 750 12.18 -9.89 -25.02
C ASN A 750 12.34 -11.30 -24.44
N PHE A 751 12.00 -12.34 -25.22
CA PHE A 751 12.16 -13.73 -24.76
C PHE A 751 13.65 -14.06 -24.55
N GLU A 752 14.50 -13.72 -25.51
CA GLU A 752 15.95 -13.92 -25.38
C GLU A 752 16.52 -13.20 -24.15
N TYR A 753 16.08 -11.96 -23.91
CA TYR A 753 16.49 -11.18 -22.74
C TYR A 753 16.14 -11.85 -21.41
N HIS A 754 14.93 -12.41 -21.27
CA HIS A 754 14.47 -13.03 -20.01
C HIS A 754 14.94 -14.48 -19.81
N GLU A 755 15.41 -15.13 -20.87
CA GLU A 755 16.00 -16.48 -20.82
C GLU A 755 17.49 -16.44 -20.40
N LEU A 756 18.22 -15.38 -20.75
CA LEU A 756 19.58 -15.14 -20.26
C LEU A 756 19.53 -14.77 -18.77
N HIS A 757 20.00 -15.68 -17.91
CA HIS A 757 19.98 -15.57 -16.43
C HIS A 757 20.32 -14.17 -15.91
N THR A 758 19.31 -13.34 -15.75
CA THR A 758 19.40 -12.06 -15.07
C THR A 758 18.92 -12.30 -13.65
N GLU A 759 19.85 -12.28 -12.70
CA GLU A 759 19.50 -12.01 -11.32
C GLU A 759 18.72 -10.69 -11.33
N GLU A 760 17.47 -10.71 -10.84
CA GLU A 760 16.75 -9.46 -10.66
C GLU A 760 17.58 -8.60 -9.71
N ALA A 761 18.01 -7.43 -10.19
CA ALA A 761 18.44 -6.39 -9.29
C ALA A 761 17.28 -6.17 -8.31
N GLU A 762 17.49 -6.47 -7.02
CA GLU A 762 16.50 -6.20 -5.98
C GLU A 762 15.97 -4.79 -6.23
N VAL A 763 14.65 -4.63 -6.34
CA VAL A 763 14.01 -3.33 -6.58
C VAL A 763 14.42 -2.42 -5.43
N THR A 764 15.51 -1.69 -5.64
CA THR A 764 16.10 -0.87 -4.60
C THR A 764 15.19 0.33 -4.51
N ALA A 765 14.45 0.43 -3.40
CA ALA A 765 13.52 1.51 -3.14
C ALA A 765 14.21 2.85 -3.48
N THR A 766 13.63 3.60 -4.42
CA THR A 766 14.20 4.90 -4.78
C THR A 766 14.05 5.83 -3.58
N LYS A 767 15.17 6.24 -2.98
CA LYS A 767 15.17 7.12 -1.81
C LYS A 767 14.48 8.45 -2.14
N SER A 768 13.58 8.89 -1.26
CA SER A 768 12.89 10.18 -1.39
C SER A 768 13.89 11.35 -1.28
N LEU A 769 13.53 12.53 -1.82
CA LEU A 769 14.37 13.73 -1.68
C LEU A 769 14.58 14.11 -0.21
N ALA A 770 13.54 13.99 0.62
CA ALA A 770 13.62 14.24 2.05
C ALA A 770 14.59 13.27 2.76
N GLN A 771 14.55 11.97 2.41
CA GLN A 771 15.52 10.99 2.91
C GLN A 771 16.94 11.35 2.49
N LYS A 772 17.17 11.64 1.21
CA LYS A 772 18.51 12.01 0.70
C LYS A 772 19.05 13.27 1.40
N ARG A 773 18.20 14.27 1.63
CA ARG A 773 18.56 15.48 2.37
C ARG A 773 18.95 15.17 3.82
N PHE A 774 18.17 14.32 4.50
CA PHE A 774 18.47 13.92 5.86
C PHE A 774 19.80 13.14 5.95
N GLU A 775 20.05 12.22 5.02
CA GLU A 775 21.32 11.50 4.92
C GLU A 775 22.50 12.46 4.68
N ALA A 776 22.33 13.48 3.82
CA ALA A 776 23.34 14.51 3.58
C ALA A 776 23.69 15.32 4.85
N TRP A 777 22.69 15.68 5.67
CA TRP A 777 22.92 16.30 6.98
C TRP A 777 23.72 15.40 7.93
N VAL A 778 23.40 14.10 7.97
CA VAL A 778 24.16 13.14 8.79
C VAL A 778 25.61 13.03 8.32
N MET A 779 25.84 13.01 7.00
CA MET A 779 27.20 12.97 6.42
C MET A 779 27.99 14.24 6.75
N LEU A 780 27.38 15.42 6.64
CA LEU A 780 27.99 16.69 7.03
C LEU A 780 28.38 16.68 8.52
N GLY A 781 27.48 16.23 9.40
CA GLY A 781 27.75 16.08 10.83
C GLY A 781 28.91 15.13 11.13
N ALA A 782 28.97 13.98 10.43
CA ALA A 782 30.06 13.02 10.59
C ALA A 782 31.40 13.59 10.12
N ALA A 783 31.41 14.37 9.03
CA ALA A 783 32.62 15.02 8.52
C ALA A 783 33.10 16.14 9.47
N ALA A 784 32.19 16.97 9.97
CA ALA A 784 32.47 18.01 10.96
C ALA A 784 33.00 17.43 12.28
N GLN A 785 32.41 16.33 12.76
CA GLN A 785 32.83 15.65 13.98
C GLN A 785 34.27 15.12 13.88
N ARG A 786 34.66 14.56 12.73
CA ARG A 786 36.05 14.09 12.49
C ARG A 786 37.08 15.21 12.53
N LYS A 787 36.66 16.44 12.25
CA LYS A 787 37.50 17.65 12.28
C LYS A 787 37.35 18.44 13.57
N PHE A 788 36.59 17.92 14.55
CA PHE A 788 36.31 18.54 15.85
C PHE A 788 35.65 19.93 15.75
N ASP A 789 34.88 20.18 14.69
CA ASP A 789 34.14 21.43 14.49
C ASP A 789 32.82 21.41 15.26
N LYS A 790 32.85 21.95 16.48
CA LYS A 790 31.70 21.94 17.39
C LYS A 790 30.54 22.78 16.87
N GLN A 791 30.80 23.92 16.22
CA GLN A 791 29.74 24.81 15.72
C GLN A 791 28.97 24.13 14.58
N ALA A 792 29.67 23.48 13.66
CA ALA A 792 29.04 22.72 12.60
C ALA A 792 28.23 21.52 13.13
N VAL A 793 28.72 20.81 14.16
CA VAL A 793 27.98 19.71 14.80
C VAL A 793 26.72 20.21 15.52
N ASP A 794 26.78 21.35 16.21
CA ASP A 794 25.61 21.96 16.86
C ASP A 794 24.55 22.38 15.82
N LEU A 795 24.96 22.95 14.68
CA LEU A 795 24.06 23.27 13.55
C LEU A 795 23.38 22.02 12.99
N VAL A 796 24.17 20.97 12.71
CA VAL A 796 23.64 19.70 12.17
C VAL A 796 22.67 19.07 13.17
N ALA A 797 23.00 19.06 14.47
CA ALA A 797 22.12 18.52 15.50
C ALA A 797 20.77 19.24 15.53
N HIS A 798 20.76 20.58 15.40
CA HIS A 798 19.53 21.36 15.29
C HIS A 798 18.70 20.98 14.06
N GLN A 799 19.33 20.92 12.88
CA GLN A 799 18.66 20.60 11.61
C GLN A 799 18.11 19.16 11.56
N LEU A 800 18.82 18.20 12.17
CA LEU A 800 18.32 16.83 12.32
C LEU A 800 17.12 16.79 13.27
N ARG A 801 17.18 17.51 14.40
CA ARG A 801 16.09 17.59 15.38
C ARG A 801 14.81 18.17 14.76
N GLU A 802 14.91 19.25 14.00
CA GLU A 802 13.74 19.84 13.32
C GLU A 802 13.09 18.85 12.35
N GLN A 803 13.89 18.12 11.57
CA GLN A 803 13.38 17.11 10.64
C GLN A 803 12.75 15.91 11.35
N ILE A 804 13.32 15.46 12.47
CA ILE A 804 12.75 14.36 13.29
C ILE A 804 11.43 14.81 13.93
N ASN A 805 11.36 16.03 14.45
CA ASN A 805 10.17 16.55 15.12
C ASN A 805 9.03 16.86 14.13
N ALA A 806 9.35 17.14 12.87
CA ALA A 806 8.37 17.33 11.79
C ALA A 806 7.67 16.03 11.35
N LEU A 807 8.14 14.86 11.79
CA LEU A 807 7.48 13.58 11.51
C LEU A 807 6.13 13.49 12.25
N ASP A 808 5.07 13.20 11.51
CA ASP A 808 3.72 13.01 12.05
C ASP A 808 3.66 11.79 12.98
N GLU A 809 3.32 12.02 14.24
CA GLU A 809 3.19 10.99 15.28
C GLU A 809 2.01 10.05 15.08
N LYS A 810 1.06 10.42 14.21
CA LYS A 810 -0.06 9.56 13.83
C LYS A 810 0.33 8.51 12.80
N SER A 811 1.45 8.70 12.08
CA SER A 811 1.92 7.71 11.10
C SER A 811 2.36 6.41 11.77
N ILE A 812 1.93 5.28 11.22
CA ILE A 812 2.24 3.94 11.74
C ILE A 812 3.73 3.66 11.70
N ALA A 813 4.40 4.02 10.60
CA ALA A 813 5.86 3.90 10.48
C ALA A 813 6.60 4.66 11.58
N VAL A 814 6.08 5.82 12.01
CA VAL A 814 6.64 6.63 13.10
C VAL A 814 6.31 6.01 14.46
N GLN A 815 5.07 5.54 14.67
CA GLN A 815 4.65 4.84 15.89
C GLN A 815 5.42 3.54 16.14
N GLU A 816 5.81 2.81 15.09
CA GLU A 816 6.66 1.63 15.26
C GLU A 816 8.04 1.96 15.82
N LYS A 817 8.56 3.14 15.49
CA LYS A 817 9.90 3.63 15.84
C LYS A 817 9.86 4.78 16.84
N TRP A 818 8.79 4.89 17.62
CA TRP A 818 8.56 6.00 18.53
C TRP A 818 9.68 6.15 19.58
N HIS A 819 10.21 5.02 20.09
CA HIS A 819 11.35 5.03 21.01
C HIS A 819 12.59 5.67 20.38
N GLN A 820 12.91 5.30 19.13
CA GLN A 820 14.04 5.88 18.41
C GLN A 820 13.80 7.34 18.07
N LYS A 821 12.58 7.71 17.64
CA LYS A 821 12.20 9.12 17.42
C LYS A 821 12.43 9.92 18.71
N ALA A 822 11.84 9.49 19.83
CA ALA A 822 11.95 10.18 21.11
C ALA A 822 13.41 10.30 21.60
N GLN A 823 14.19 9.22 21.47
CA GLN A 823 15.61 9.22 21.83
C GLN A 823 16.42 10.22 21.00
N TYR A 824 16.17 10.29 19.69
CA TYR A 824 16.91 11.14 18.76
C TYR A 824 16.30 12.53 18.57
N SER A 825 15.16 12.83 19.18
CA SER A 825 14.63 14.19 19.35
C SER A 825 15.36 14.97 20.46
N ASP A 826 16.12 14.29 21.34
CA ASP A 826 16.99 14.93 22.32
C ASP A 826 18.25 15.47 21.64
N GLU A 827 18.36 16.79 21.63
CA GLU A 827 19.49 17.51 21.04
C GLU A 827 20.83 17.13 21.68
N LYS A 828 20.86 16.77 22.97
CA LYS A 828 22.09 16.32 23.64
C LYS A 828 22.62 15.04 23.02
N VAL A 829 21.74 14.13 22.61
CA VAL A 829 22.11 12.87 21.95
C VAL A 829 22.61 13.15 20.53
N LEU A 830 21.94 14.05 19.80
CA LEU A 830 22.34 14.42 18.44
C LEU A 830 23.70 15.14 18.41
N ARG A 831 23.99 16.02 19.38
CA ARG A 831 25.28 16.71 19.50
C ARG A 831 26.46 15.77 19.75
N GLN A 832 26.22 14.61 20.39
CA GLN A 832 27.25 13.59 20.57
C GLN A 832 27.57 12.88 19.26
N LEU A 833 26.58 12.74 18.36
CA LEU A 833 26.68 12.12 17.03
C LEU A 833 27.56 10.85 17.01
N SER A 834 27.41 9.96 17.98
CA SER A 834 28.24 8.75 18.10
C SER A 834 28.13 7.86 16.85
N PRO A 835 29.09 6.96 16.56
CA PRO A 835 28.96 6.04 15.42
C PRO A 835 27.65 5.24 15.40
N LYS A 836 27.17 4.85 16.59
CA LYS A 836 25.86 4.21 16.75
C LYS A 836 24.71 5.16 16.43
N THR A 837 24.75 6.41 16.92
CA THR A 837 23.77 7.45 16.59
C THR A 837 23.70 7.68 15.09
N GLN A 838 24.85 7.79 14.40
CA GLN A 838 24.91 7.97 12.94
C GLN A 838 24.28 6.78 12.22
N GLN A 839 24.62 5.56 12.63
CA GLN A 839 24.04 4.34 12.07
C GLN A 839 22.51 4.28 12.26
N ASP A 840 22.01 4.60 13.45
CA ASP A 840 20.57 4.60 13.75
C ASP A 840 19.83 5.72 13.00
N LEU A 841 20.43 6.91 12.86
CA LEU A 841 19.89 8.00 12.04
C LEU A 841 19.76 7.57 10.57
N LEU A 842 20.76 6.89 10.01
CA LEU A 842 20.76 6.45 8.60
C LEU A 842 19.86 5.23 8.36
N SER A 843 19.86 4.25 9.28
CA SER A 843 19.16 2.97 9.08
C SER A 843 17.73 2.97 9.59
N VAL A 844 17.39 3.81 10.58
CA VAL A 844 16.07 3.85 11.21
C VAL A 844 15.31 5.13 10.88
N LEU A 845 15.91 6.32 11.09
CA LEU A 845 15.18 7.59 10.93
C LEU A 845 15.16 8.13 9.49
N ALA A 846 16.23 7.97 8.72
CA ALA A 846 16.27 8.46 7.34
C ALA A 846 15.16 7.85 6.46
N PRO A 847 14.84 6.55 6.54
CA PRO A 847 13.70 5.97 5.82
C PRO A 847 12.34 6.57 6.22
N LEU A 848 12.19 7.10 7.43
CA LEU A 848 10.93 7.74 7.88
C LEU A 848 10.71 9.10 7.22
N MET A 849 11.76 9.74 6.70
CA MET A 849 11.66 11.07 6.08
C MET A 849 10.81 11.08 4.81
N GLN A 850 10.52 9.91 4.22
CA GLN A 850 9.57 9.78 3.11
C GLN A 850 8.14 10.24 3.47
N TRP A 851 7.80 10.27 4.77
CA TRP A 851 6.48 10.66 5.27
C TRP A 851 6.34 12.16 5.57
N LEU A 852 7.41 12.95 5.38
CA LEU A 852 7.32 14.40 5.51
C LEU A 852 6.48 14.98 4.37
N ASP A 853 5.59 15.92 4.69
CA ASP A 853 4.86 16.67 3.67
C ASP A 853 5.79 17.72 3.05
N VAL A 854 6.29 17.40 1.85
CA VAL A 854 7.25 18.22 1.11
C VAL A 854 6.67 18.78 -0.18
N ARG A 855 5.34 18.80 -0.31
CA ARG A 855 4.65 19.28 -1.52
C ARG A 855 5.07 20.72 -1.83
N GLY A 856 5.52 20.94 -3.07
CA GLY A 856 6.02 22.24 -3.52
C GLY A 856 7.45 22.59 -3.10
N GLN A 857 8.16 21.72 -2.37
CA GLN A 857 9.51 21.99 -1.86
C GLN A 857 10.64 21.27 -2.64
N SER A 858 10.32 20.59 -3.75
CA SER A 858 11.28 19.76 -4.49
C SER A 858 12.54 20.52 -4.92
N ASP A 859 12.38 21.73 -5.47
CA ASP A 859 13.51 22.54 -5.95
C ASP A 859 14.34 23.09 -4.79
N ALA A 860 13.69 23.48 -3.69
CA ALA A 860 14.35 23.89 -2.45
C ALA A 860 15.18 22.74 -1.84
N MET A 861 14.67 21.50 -1.86
CA MET A 861 15.40 20.33 -1.33
C MET A 861 16.58 19.91 -2.19
N ARG A 862 16.46 20.03 -3.52
CA ARG A 862 17.59 19.79 -4.42
C ARG A 862 18.70 20.80 -4.16
N PHE A 863 18.34 22.07 -4.00
CA PHE A 863 19.29 23.12 -3.65
C PHE A 863 19.91 22.91 -2.26
N ASP A 864 19.12 22.53 -1.24
CA ASP A 864 19.64 22.13 0.08
C ASP A 864 20.74 21.08 -0.07
N MET A 865 20.51 20.04 -0.90
CA MET A 865 21.48 18.98 -1.13
C MET A 865 22.76 19.45 -1.82
N ASP A 866 22.66 20.35 -2.81
CA ASP A 866 23.86 20.86 -3.49
C ASP A 866 24.74 21.67 -2.53
N ILE A 867 24.13 22.52 -1.70
CA ILE A 867 24.86 23.30 -0.71
C ILE A 867 25.42 22.41 0.40
N LEU A 868 24.68 21.38 0.85
CA LEU A 868 25.17 20.39 1.81
C LEU A 868 26.36 19.60 1.27
N ALA A 869 26.34 19.26 -0.02
CA ALA A 869 27.47 18.61 -0.69
C ALA A 869 28.70 19.53 -0.67
N ALA A 870 28.52 20.83 -0.96
CA ALA A 870 29.61 21.81 -0.89
C ALA A 870 30.14 21.98 0.54
N GLN A 871 29.25 22.12 1.54
CA GLN A 871 29.63 22.18 2.95
C GLN A 871 30.40 20.92 3.39
N THR A 872 30.00 19.73 2.93
CA THR A 872 30.67 18.47 3.25
C THR A 872 32.04 18.36 2.58
N ALA A 873 32.13 18.71 1.29
CA ALA A 873 33.36 18.71 0.50
C ALA A 873 34.48 19.52 1.18
N ARG A 874 34.14 20.61 1.88
CA ARG A 874 35.12 21.40 2.65
C ARG A 874 35.84 20.61 3.75
N TYR A 875 35.17 19.65 4.36
CA TYR A 875 35.77 18.82 5.40
C TYR A 875 36.46 17.57 4.83
N THR A 876 35.99 17.06 3.69
CA THR A 876 36.44 15.79 3.10
C THR A 876 37.41 15.98 1.93
N ASN A 877 36.99 16.68 0.88
CA ASN A 877 37.72 16.87 -0.37
C ASN A 877 37.43 18.25 -1.00
N PRO A 878 38.26 19.28 -0.73
CA PRO A 878 38.04 20.63 -1.27
C PRO A 878 38.04 20.73 -2.80
N GLU A 879 38.63 19.78 -3.53
CA GLU A 879 38.63 19.79 -5.01
C GLU A 879 37.22 19.57 -5.58
N GLU A 880 36.32 18.91 -4.85
CA GLU A 880 34.92 18.73 -5.27
C GLU A 880 34.14 20.05 -5.33
N LEU A 881 34.58 21.10 -4.63
CA LEU A 881 33.97 22.43 -4.73
C LEU A 881 34.04 23.00 -6.14
N ASP A 882 35.10 22.69 -6.89
CA ASP A 882 35.27 23.15 -8.27
C ASP A 882 34.31 22.45 -9.23
N VAL A 883 33.86 21.23 -8.88
CA VAL A 883 32.86 20.46 -9.63
C VAL A 883 31.44 20.90 -9.29
N LEU A 884 31.19 21.24 -8.02
CA LEU A 884 29.86 21.63 -7.54
C LEU A 884 29.48 23.07 -7.91
N TRP A 885 30.45 23.98 -7.95
CA TRP A 885 30.23 25.39 -8.28
C TRP A 885 29.44 25.63 -9.58
N PRO A 886 29.85 25.08 -10.75
CA PRO A 886 29.13 25.35 -12.00
C PRO A 886 27.68 24.84 -11.96
N VAL A 887 27.43 23.71 -11.29
CA VAL A 887 26.08 23.13 -11.14
C VAL A 887 25.16 24.04 -10.31
N ILE A 888 25.70 24.65 -9.26
CA ILE A 888 24.95 25.52 -8.35
C ILE A 888 24.70 26.88 -8.99
N VAL A 889 25.72 27.45 -9.65
CA VAL A 889 25.61 28.74 -10.34
C VAL A 889 24.59 28.65 -11.48
N GLU A 890 24.62 27.58 -12.29
CA GLU A 890 23.64 27.36 -13.35
C GLU A 890 22.20 27.38 -12.83
N LYS A 891 21.93 26.77 -11.67
CA LYS A 891 20.60 26.77 -11.05
C LYS A 891 20.15 28.17 -10.67
N VAL A 892 21.04 28.96 -10.07
CA VAL A 892 20.74 30.33 -9.62
C VAL A 892 20.64 31.30 -10.79
N GLU A 893 21.36 31.07 -11.90
CA GLU A 893 21.25 31.87 -13.12
C GLU A 893 19.90 31.74 -13.82
N ARG A 894 19.21 30.61 -13.64
CA ARG A 894 17.85 30.38 -14.15
C ARG A 894 16.77 31.12 -13.36
N LEU A 895 17.11 31.82 -12.28
CA LEU A 895 16.15 32.63 -11.54
C LEU A 895 15.82 33.92 -12.31
N PRO A 896 14.54 34.19 -12.63
CA PRO A 896 14.18 35.35 -13.44
C PRO A 896 14.50 36.66 -12.71
N PRO A 897 15.40 37.52 -13.24
CA PRO A 897 15.90 38.70 -12.54
C PRO A 897 14.85 39.83 -12.42
N HIS A 898 13.73 39.73 -13.13
CA HIS A 898 12.64 40.69 -13.09
C HIS A 898 11.68 40.48 -11.91
N LEU A 899 11.74 39.33 -11.22
CA LEU A 899 10.88 39.04 -10.09
C LEU A 899 11.39 39.74 -8.82
N ALA A 900 10.52 40.45 -8.11
CA ALA A 900 10.88 41.21 -6.90
C ALA A 900 11.55 40.33 -5.82
N GLN A 901 11.10 39.08 -5.67
CA GLN A 901 11.66 38.11 -4.72
C GLN A 901 13.11 37.73 -5.06
N VAL A 902 13.46 37.64 -6.35
CA VAL A 902 14.82 37.35 -6.83
C VAL A 902 15.71 38.59 -6.67
N GLN A 903 15.18 39.79 -6.96
CA GLN A 903 15.91 41.05 -6.80
C GLN A 903 16.32 41.31 -5.35
N GLN A 904 15.45 40.99 -4.39
CA GLN A 904 15.75 41.10 -2.95
C GLN A 904 16.95 40.23 -2.52
N GLN A 905 17.21 39.12 -3.21
CA GLN A 905 18.35 38.23 -2.93
C GLN A 905 19.55 38.45 -3.87
N GLY A 906 19.51 39.48 -4.73
CA GLY A 906 20.57 39.81 -5.68
C GLY A 906 21.99 39.87 -5.11
N PRO A 907 22.23 40.45 -3.90
CA PRO A 907 23.56 40.46 -3.29
C PRO A 907 24.12 39.06 -3.05
N ARG A 908 23.31 38.14 -2.52
CA ARG A 908 23.68 36.74 -2.24
C ARG A 908 23.91 35.93 -3.52
N ILE A 909 23.08 36.18 -4.54
CA ILE A 909 23.24 35.58 -5.86
C ILE A 909 24.59 35.97 -6.48
N ASN A 910 24.96 37.25 -6.40
CA ASN A 910 26.23 37.73 -6.93
C ASN A 910 27.43 37.22 -6.12
N GLN A 911 27.28 37.09 -4.80
CA GLN A 911 28.30 36.49 -3.94
C GLN A 911 28.56 35.02 -4.30
N LEU A 912 27.50 34.23 -4.54
CA LEU A 912 27.61 32.83 -4.97
C LEU A 912 28.28 32.67 -6.35
N ARG A 913 28.11 33.66 -7.25
CA ARG A 913 28.76 33.71 -8.57
C ARG A 913 30.25 34.03 -8.51
N ASP A 914 30.76 34.51 -7.39
CA ASP A 914 32.18 34.77 -7.24
C ASP A 914 32.90 33.47 -6.89
N LEU A 915 33.64 32.91 -7.85
CA LEU A 915 34.44 31.70 -7.66
C LEU A 915 35.52 31.88 -6.56
N GLY A 916 36.06 33.10 -6.42
CA GLY A 916 37.03 33.43 -5.38
C GLY A 916 36.42 33.35 -3.99
N TRP A 917 35.21 33.89 -3.83
CA TRP A 917 34.44 33.73 -2.59
C TRP A 917 34.04 32.28 -2.35
N TRP A 918 33.50 31.57 -3.36
CA TRP A 918 33.05 30.18 -3.23
C TRP A 918 34.11 29.25 -2.66
N LYS A 919 35.37 29.38 -3.14
CA LYS A 919 36.49 28.57 -2.66
C LYS A 919 36.86 28.84 -1.20
N GLN A 920 36.51 30.01 -0.66
CA GLN A 920 36.88 30.46 0.69
C GLN A 920 35.69 30.51 1.66
N ALA A 921 34.46 30.44 1.16
CA ALA A 921 33.23 30.62 1.91
C ALA A 921 33.15 29.70 3.13
N SER A 922 32.96 30.26 4.33
CA SER A 922 32.76 29.57 5.61
C SER A 922 31.46 28.73 5.63
N LEU A 923 31.34 27.83 6.61
CA LEU A 923 30.15 26.97 6.71
C LEU A 923 28.92 27.82 6.98
N GLU A 924 29.07 28.85 7.82
CA GLU A 924 28.04 29.85 8.13
C GLU A 924 27.63 30.64 6.88
N GLU A 925 28.59 31.03 6.04
CA GLU A 925 28.33 31.74 4.78
C GLU A 925 27.57 30.87 3.77
N LEU A 926 27.95 29.60 3.61
CA LEU A 926 27.21 28.67 2.74
C LEU A 926 25.82 28.37 3.31
N GLU A 927 25.68 28.32 4.63
CA GLU A 927 24.38 28.13 5.28
C GLU A 927 23.46 29.36 5.12
N ASP A 928 24.01 30.58 5.19
CA ASP A 928 23.27 31.81 4.89
C ASP A 928 22.73 31.81 3.45
N ILE A 929 23.55 31.40 2.47
CA ILE A 929 23.11 31.19 1.08
C ILE A 929 21.95 30.19 1.04
N ARG A 930 22.10 29.03 1.69
CA ARG A 930 21.08 27.97 1.68
C ARG A 930 19.75 28.48 2.19
N ILE A 931 19.73 29.12 3.36
CA ILE A 931 18.52 29.60 4.04
C ILE A 931 17.79 30.65 3.19
N HIS A 932 18.51 31.59 2.58
CA HIS A 932 17.91 32.71 1.86
C HIS A 932 17.52 32.39 0.42
N LEU A 933 18.29 31.56 -0.28
CA LEU A 933 18.01 31.25 -1.69
C LEU A 933 17.04 30.07 -1.85
N ARG A 934 16.97 29.12 -0.90
CA ARG A 934 16.08 27.95 -1.02
C ARG A 934 14.62 28.32 -1.31
N GLY A 935 14.12 29.41 -0.73
CA GLY A 935 12.73 29.84 -0.83
C GLY A 935 12.34 30.32 -2.23
N ILE A 936 13.31 30.75 -3.03
CA ILE A 936 13.09 31.28 -4.38
C ILE A 936 13.42 30.27 -5.49
N MET A 937 14.00 29.11 -5.18
CA MET A 937 14.40 28.11 -6.19
C MET A 937 13.22 27.54 -7.00
N HIS A 938 12.00 27.58 -6.47
CA HIS A 938 10.80 27.20 -7.20
C HIS A 938 10.47 28.13 -8.39
N LEU A 939 11.07 29.33 -8.43
CA LEU A 939 10.92 30.32 -9.50
C LEU A 939 11.89 30.09 -10.67
N MET A 940 12.84 29.16 -10.53
CA MET A 940 13.79 28.87 -11.60
C MET A 940 13.05 28.48 -12.88
N GLU A 941 13.50 29.03 -14.00
CA GLU A 941 13.11 28.54 -15.31
C GLU A 941 13.55 27.08 -15.41
N LYS A 942 12.56 26.19 -15.50
CA LYS A 942 12.83 24.76 -15.69
C LYS A 942 13.52 24.60 -17.02
N ASP A 943 14.39 23.59 -17.11
CA ASP A 943 14.91 23.18 -18.41
C ASP A 943 13.74 23.11 -19.39
N ALA A 944 13.88 23.79 -20.54
CA ALA A 944 13.47 23.13 -21.74
C ALA A 944 14.32 21.86 -21.75
N THR A 945 13.81 20.78 -21.12
CA THR A 945 14.41 19.44 -21.20
C THR A 945 14.92 19.35 -22.63
N PRO A 946 16.22 19.08 -22.88
CA PRO A 946 16.66 18.89 -24.24
C PRO A 946 15.72 17.84 -24.78
N LYS A 947 14.77 18.30 -25.59
CA LYS A 947 14.00 17.43 -26.43
C LYS A 947 15.12 17.01 -27.35
N PHE A 948 15.73 15.86 -27.08
CA PHE A 948 15.90 14.95 -28.20
C PHE A 948 14.48 14.89 -28.77
N GLY A 949 14.23 15.76 -29.75
CA GLY A 949 13.01 15.70 -30.52
C GLY A 949 12.99 14.26 -30.97
N SER A 950 11.95 13.53 -30.61
CA SER A 950 11.74 12.18 -31.11
C SER A 950 11.93 12.27 -32.62
N ILE A 951 13.07 11.80 -33.13
CA ILE A 951 13.39 11.94 -34.55
C ILE A 951 12.52 10.87 -35.20
N GLN A 952 11.49 11.31 -35.91
CA GLN A 952 10.73 10.45 -36.78
C GLN A 952 11.46 10.43 -38.11
N VAL A 953 11.89 9.25 -38.52
CA VAL A 953 12.50 9.01 -39.83
C VAL A 953 11.61 8.06 -40.61
N ASP A 954 11.60 8.17 -41.92
CA ASP A 954 10.95 7.21 -42.81
C ASP A 954 12.00 6.64 -43.75
N ILE A 955 12.70 5.59 -43.29
CA ILE A 955 13.79 4.94 -44.01
C ILE A 955 13.36 3.51 -44.31
N THR A 956 13.51 3.11 -45.57
CA THR A 956 13.14 1.76 -46.03
C THR A 956 14.01 0.71 -45.34
N GLU A 957 13.40 -0.30 -44.72
CA GLU A 957 14.11 -1.47 -44.16
C GLU A 957 14.52 -2.43 -45.27
N ASP A 958 15.70 -3.05 -45.15
CA ASP A 958 16.10 -4.11 -46.09
C ASP A 958 15.35 -5.41 -45.77
N ALA A 959 14.43 -5.79 -46.67
CA ALA A 959 13.63 -6.99 -46.54
C ALA A 959 14.47 -8.28 -46.41
N ASN A 960 15.70 -8.32 -46.95
CA ASN A 960 16.58 -9.49 -46.85
C ASN A 960 17.22 -9.65 -45.47
N LEU A 961 17.25 -8.59 -44.66
CA LEU A 961 17.84 -8.58 -43.33
C LEU A 961 16.78 -8.75 -42.22
N ILE A 962 15.51 -8.91 -42.61
CA ILE A 962 14.44 -9.27 -41.68
C ILE A 962 14.62 -10.72 -41.26
N GLN A 963 14.67 -10.95 -39.95
CA GLN A 963 14.81 -12.28 -39.38
C GLN A 963 13.48 -12.69 -38.76
N THR A 964 12.94 -13.83 -39.19
CA THR A 964 11.73 -14.44 -38.63
C THR A 964 12.03 -15.85 -38.16
N GLU A 965 11.72 -16.17 -36.91
CA GLU A 965 11.89 -17.51 -36.38
C GLU A 965 10.71 -17.89 -35.47
N ASN A 966 10.31 -19.17 -35.54
CA ASN A 966 9.39 -19.76 -34.56
C ASN A 966 10.22 -20.27 -33.39
N ARG A 967 10.12 -19.62 -32.24
CA ARG A 967 10.90 -19.96 -31.06
C ARG A 967 10.18 -21.03 -30.23
N LYS A 968 10.87 -22.12 -29.90
CA LYS A 968 10.40 -23.08 -28.88
C LYS A 968 10.37 -22.39 -27.52
N THR A 969 9.42 -22.74 -26.67
CA THR A 969 9.35 -22.14 -25.34
C THR A 969 10.29 -22.91 -24.40
N ASN A 970 10.92 -22.23 -23.43
CA ASN A 970 11.69 -22.93 -22.39
C ASN A 970 10.80 -23.66 -21.37
N ILE A 971 9.48 -23.73 -21.61
CA ILE A 971 8.49 -24.37 -20.76
C ILE A 971 8.02 -25.66 -21.44
N ARG A 972 8.50 -26.79 -20.91
CA ARG A 972 8.23 -28.13 -21.47
C ARG A 972 6.74 -28.44 -21.63
N SER A 973 5.89 -28.00 -20.70
CA SER A 973 4.44 -28.27 -20.74
C SER A 973 3.73 -27.53 -21.87
N ILE A 974 4.21 -26.34 -22.26
CA ILE A 974 3.66 -25.55 -23.37
C ILE A 974 4.02 -26.21 -24.69
N ASP A 975 5.31 -26.49 -24.90
CA ASP A 975 5.80 -27.17 -26.09
C ASP A 975 5.13 -28.52 -26.27
N PHE A 976 5.01 -29.30 -25.19
CA PHE A 976 4.33 -30.59 -25.22
C PHE A 976 2.85 -30.46 -25.61
N LYS A 977 2.12 -29.47 -25.08
CA LYS A 977 0.70 -29.28 -25.39
C LYS A 977 0.47 -28.83 -26.84
N LEU A 978 1.27 -27.90 -27.35
CA LEU A 978 1.23 -27.48 -28.76
C LEU A 978 1.52 -28.66 -29.68
N TYR A 979 2.56 -29.43 -29.35
CA TYR A 979 2.95 -30.59 -30.13
C TYR A 979 1.86 -31.69 -30.10
N ARG A 980 1.25 -31.94 -28.94
CA ARG A 980 0.08 -32.83 -28.80
C ARG A 980 -1.09 -32.37 -29.67
N GLN A 981 -1.43 -31.08 -29.68
CA GLN A 981 -2.49 -30.53 -30.52
C GLN A 981 -2.20 -30.73 -32.02
N GLN A 982 -0.95 -30.56 -32.45
CA GLN A 982 -0.53 -30.82 -33.83
C GLN A 982 -0.66 -32.30 -34.19
N VAL A 983 -0.19 -33.20 -33.32
CA VAL A 983 -0.34 -34.65 -33.50
C VAL A 983 -1.82 -35.05 -33.56
N GLN A 984 -2.65 -34.52 -32.65
CA GLN A 984 -4.08 -34.79 -32.64
C GLN A 984 -4.75 -34.31 -33.93
N GLY A 985 -4.50 -33.07 -34.36
CA GLY A 985 -5.06 -32.53 -35.60
C GLY A 985 -4.64 -33.31 -36.85
N ALA A 986 -3.43 -33.87 -36.86
CA ALA A 986 -2.97 -34.77 -37.93
C ALA A 986 -3.67 -36.15 -37.89
N LEU A 987 -3.99 -36.66 -36.70
CA LEU A 987 -4.63 -37.96 -36.51
C LEU A 987 -6.17 -37.91 -36.63
N GLU A 988 -6.80 -36.78 -36.31
CA GLU A 988 -8.26 -36.57 -36.28
C GLU A 988 -8.95 -37.08 -37.57
N PRO A 989 -8.51 -36.69 -38.79
CA PRO A 989 -9.12 -37.13 -40.05
C PRO A 989 -8.90 -38.62 -40.33
N LEU A 990 -7.82 -39.19 -39.78
CA LEU A 990 -7.42 -40.57 -40.02
C LEU A 990 -8.21 -41.57 -39.14
N PHE A 991 -8.84 -41.13 -38.05
CA PHE A 991 -9.59 -42.03 -37.14
C PHE A 991 -10.73 -42.78 -37.81
N GLN A 992 -11.43 -42.12 -38.75
CA GLN A 992 -12.57 -42.76 -39.40
C GLN A 992 -12.12 -43.82 -40.41
N GLN A 993 -10.92 -43.70 -40.96
CA GLN A 993 -10.44 -44.47 -42.10
C GLN A 993 -9.39 -45.52 -41.74
N ASN A 994 -8.58 -45.30 -40.69
CA ASN A 994 -7.45 -46.16 -40.34
C ASN A 994 -7.83 -47.27 -39.33
N PRO A 995 -7.65 -48.57 -39.67
CA PRO A 995 -7.98 -49.69 -38.79
C PRO A 995 -7.10 -49.76 -37.53
N VAL A 996 -5.83 -49.34 -37.61
CA VAL A 996 -4.88 -49.35 -36.49
C VAL A 996 -5.27 -48.32 -35.43
N LEU A 997 -5.68 -47.11 -35.85
CA LEU A 997 -6.18 -46.09 -34.92
C LEU A 997 -7.49 -46.51 -34.22
N LYS A 998 -8.36 -47.28 -34.91
CA LYS A 998 -9.56 -47.88 -34.30
C LYS A 998 -9.20 -48.93 -33.25
N LYS A 999 -8.23 -49.81 -33.55
CA LYS A 999 -7.69 -50.77 -32.56
C LYS A 999 -7.14 -50.06 -31.32
N ILE A 1000 -6.33 -49.02 -31.51
CA ILE A 1000 -5.75 -48.21 -30.43
C ILE A 1000 -6.86 -47.58 -29.56
N ARG A 1001 -7.89 -47.00 -30.19
CA ARG A 1001 -9.03 -46.38 -29.51
C ARG A 1001 -9.90 -47.38 -28.74
N ASN A 1002 -10.04 -48.60 -29.25
CA ASN A 1002 -10.81 -49.68 -28.63
C ASN A 1002 -10.01 -50.47 -27.58
N GLY A 1003 -8.75 -50.13 -27.33
CA GLY A 1003 -7.89 -50.85 -26.38
C GLY A 1003 -7.33 -52.18 -26.89
N GLU A 1004 -7.50 -52.50 -28.18
CA GLU A 1004 -6.99 -53.73 -28.80
C GLU A 1004 -5.46 -53.71 -28.96
N PRO A 1005 -4.78 -54.88 -28.90
CA PRO A 1005 -3.33 -54.98 -29.05
C PRO A 1005 -2.89 -54.64 -30.49
N VAL A 1006 -1.77 -53.93 -30.61
CA VAL A 1006 -1.20 -53.45 -31.88
C VAL A 1006 0.22 -53.96 -32.03
N THR A 1007 0.58 -54.41 -33.24
CA THR A 1007 1.93 -54.91 -33.55
C THR A 1007 2.90 -53.77 -33.86
N GLN A 1008 4.20 -54.00 -33.68
CA GLN A 1008 5.23 -53.00 -33.96
C GLN A 1008 5.25 -52.56 -35.45
N SER A 1009 4.93 -53.47 -36.37
CA SER A 1009 4.84 -53.17 -37.81
C SER A 1009 3.67 -52.23 -38.14
N GLU A 1010 2.50 -52.41 -37.50
CA GLU A 1010 1.34 -51.54 -37.65
C GLU A 1010 1.63 -50.12 -37.11
N LEU A 1011 2.41 -50.01 -36.02
CA LEU A 1011 2.85 -48.74 -35.46
C LEU A 1011 3.85 -48.01 -36.36
N ASP A 1012 4.78 -48.72 -36.97
CA ASP A 1012 5.75 -48.14 -37.91
C ASP A 1012 5.09 -47.68 -39.21
N GLU A 1013 4.05 -48.37 -39.70
CA GLU A 1013 3.22 -47.91 -40.82
C GLU A 1013 2.43 -46.66 -40.48
N LEU A 1014 1.82 -46.61 -39.28
CA LEU A 1014 1.10 -45.43 -38.81
C LEU A 1014 2.03 -44.21 -38.70
N ALA A 1015 3.25 -44.38 -38.15
CA ALA A 1015 4.25 -43.32 -38.06
C ALA A 1015 4.68 -42.79 -39.44
N LYS A 1016 4.88 -43.68 -40.42
CA LYS A 1016 5.18 -43.27 -41.79
C LYS A 1016 4.02 -42.51 -42.43
N LEU A 1017 2.77 -42.94 -42.20
CA LEU A 1017 1.59 -42.29 -42.76
C LEU A 1017 1.43 -40.85 -42.25
N VAL A 1018 1.65 -40.63 -40.94
CA VAL A 1018 1.63 -39.28 -40.35
C VAL A 1018 2.78 -38.40 -40.85
N LEU A 1019 4.00 -38.94 -40.97
CA LEU A 1019 5.15 -38.20 -41.53
C LEU A 1019 4.95 -37.79 -42.99
N ILE A 1020 4.29 -38.65 -43.79
CA ILE A 1020 3.99 -38.36 -45.20
C ILE A 1020 2.94 -37.23 -45.32
N GLN A 1021 1.92 -37.23 -44.45
CA GLN A 1021 0.86 -36.22 -44.49
C GLN A 1021 1.26 -34.91 -43.78
N ASN A 1022 2.12 -34.98 -42.77
CA ASN A 1022 2.56 -33.85 -41.96
C ASN A 1022 4.07 -33.96 -41.65
N PRO A 1023 4.95 -33.39 -42.51
CA PRO A 1023 6.41 -33.49 -42.38
C PRO A 1023 6.96 -32.93 -41.05
N ASN A 1024 6.21 -32.01 -40.43
CA ASN A 1024 6.58 -31.35 -39.18
C ASN A 1024 6.19 -32.15 -37.92
N VAL A 1025 5.53 -33.31 -38.07
CA VAL A 1025 5.03 -34.12 -36.97
C VAL A 1025 5.74 -35.48 -36.95
N ASP A 1026 6.80 -35.60 -36.15
CA ASP A 1026 7.48 -36.88 -35.93
C ASP A 1026 6.96 -37.61 -34.68
N ILE A 1027 6.07 -38.60 -34.84
CA ILE A 1027 5.53 -39.40 -33.72
C ILE A 1027 6.65 -39.98 -32.82
N ARG A 1028 7.88 -40.18 -33.32
CA ARG A 1028 9.01 -40.65 -32.49
C ARG A 1028 9.52 -39.59 -31.52
N ALA A 1029 9.41 -38.30 -31.86
CA ALA A 1029 9.72 -37.18 -30.97
C ALA A 1029 8.78 -37.12 -29.75
N LEU A 1030 7.57 -37.73 -29.81
CA LEU A 1030 6.73 -37.90 -28.61
C LEU A 1030 7.45 -38.66 -27.49
N LYS A 1031 8.38 -39.57 -27.81
CA LYS A 1031 9.15 -40.31 -26.79
C LYS A 1031 10.09 -39.41 -26.00
N GLU A 1032 10.59 -38.32 -26.58
CA GLU A 1032 11.47 -37.36 -25.89
C GLU A 1032 10.73 -36.64 -24.75
N PHE A 1033 9.41 -36.49 -24.87
CA PHE A 1033 8.56 -35.91 -23.83
C PHE A 1033 8.22 -36.89 -22.70
N TYR A 1034 8.51 -38.20 -22.83
CA TYR A 1034 8.23 -39.24 -21.82
C TYR A 1034 9.45 -40.15 -21.53
N PRO A 1035 10.60 -39.59 -21.05
CA PRO A 1035 11.84 -40.36 -20.88
C PRO A 1035 11.78 -41.41 -19.76
N GLN A 1036 10.81 -41.30 -18.83
CA GLN A 1036 10.64 -42.21 -17.69
C GLN A 1036 9.61 -43.32 -17.95
N ALA A 1037 8.86 -43.26 -19.06
CA ALA A 1037 7.85 -44.26 -19.36
C ALA A 1037 8.48 -45.40 -20.18
N THR A 1038 8.51 -46.60 -19.64
CA THR A 1038 8.69 -47.88 -20.39
C THR A 1038 7.54 -48.16 -21.38
N ALA A 1039 6.76 -47.15 -21.75
CA ALA A 1039 5.56 -47.25 -22.55
C ALA A 1039 5.88 -47.38 -24.04
N SER A 1040 5.28 -48.38 -24.67
CA SER A 1040 5.29 -48.58 -26.13
C SER A 1040 4.50 -47.47 -26.85
N LEU A 1041 4.78 -47.24 -28.14
CA LEU A 1041 4.22 -46.11 -28.92
C LEU A 1041 2.68 -46.14 -28.97
N ASP A 1042 2.07 -47.33 -28.93
CA ASP A 1042 0.62 -47.52 -28.83
C ASP A 1042 0.04 -46.95 -27.52
N LYS A 1043 0.74 -47.08 -26.38
CA LYS A 1043 0.31 -46.50 -25.11
C LYS A 1043 0.37 -44.96 -25.14
N LEU A 1044 1.40 -44.39 -25.76
CA LEU A 1044 1.53 -42.94 -25.98
C LEU A 1044 0.43 -42.39 -26.91
N LEU A 1045 0.11 -43.13 -27.97
CA LEU A 1045 -1.01 -42.78 -28.84
C LEU A 1045 -2.34 -42.92 -28.11
N ARG A 1046 -2.54 -43.95 -27.27
CA ARG A 1046 -3.71 -44.04 -26.39
C ARG A 1046 -3.84 -42.83 -25.46
N THR A 1047 -2.75 -42.26 -24.96
CA THR A 1047 -2.83 -41.04 -24.13
C THR A 1047 -3.26 -39.80 -24.90
N ILE A 1048 -2.93 -39.72 -26.18
CA ILE A 1048 -3.35 -38.62 -27.06
C ILE A 1048 -4.83 -38.79 -27.45
N ILE A 1049 -5.30 -40.03 -27.55
CA ILE A 1049 -6.59 -40.44 -28.14
C ILE A 1049 -7.67 -40.74 -27.08
N GLY A 1050 -7.26 -41.13 -25.88
CA GLY A 1050 -8.07 -41.83 -24.88
C GLY A 1050 -8.41 -40.99 -23.66
N MET A 1051 -9.72 -40.82 -23.49
CA MET A 1051 -10.47 -40.11 -22.45
C MET A 1051 -10.52 -38.59 -22.60
N ASP A 1052 -11.74 -38.09 -22.56
CA ASP A 1052 -12.08 -36.69 -22.44
C ASP A 1052 -11.56 -36.19 -21.08
N SER A 1053 -10.48 -35.39 -21.08
CA SER A 1053 -9.85 -34.87 -19.86
C SER A 1053 -10.85 -34.12 -18.99
N ASP A 1054 -11.86 -33.52 -19.63
CA ASP A 1054 -12.83 -32.66 -18.98
C ASP A 1054 -13.86 -33.52 -18.22
N ALA A 1055 -14.21 -34.70 -18.74
CA ALA A 1055 -15.08 -35.65 -18.05
C ALA A 1055 -14.43 -36.21 -16.78
N VAL A 1056 -13.12 -36.46 -16.80
CA VAL A 1056 -12.35 -36.92 -15.63
C VAL A 1056 -12.29 -35.81 -14.57
N GLU A 1057 -11.99 -34.57 -14.98
CA GLU A 1057 -11.92 -33.43 -14.06
C GLU A 1057 -13.27 -33.15 -13.38
N VAL A 1058 -14.38 -33.18 -14.13
CA VAL A 1058 -15.72 -32.96 -13.57
C VAL A 1058 -16.06 -34.00 -12.50
N ARG A 1059 -15.78 -35.30 -12.74
CA ARG A 1059 -16.08 -36.37 -11.77
C ARG A 1059 -15.27 -36.23 -10.48
N PHE A 1060 -13.97 -35.97 -10.57
CA PHE A 1060 -13.13 -35.78 -9.39
C PHE A 1060 -13.44 -34.47 -8.65
N ALA A 1061 -13.76 -33.39 -9.38
CA ALA A 1061 -14.20 -32.14 -8.79
C ALA A 1061 -15.52 -32.28 -8.05
N GLN A 1062 -16.47 -33.05 -8.59
CA GLN A 1062 -17.74 -33.35 -7.93
C GLN A 1062 -17.54 -34.23 -6.69
N PHE A 1063 -16.70 -35.27 -6.77
CA PHE A 1063 -16.33 -36.07 -5.60
C PHE A 1063 -15.69 -35.23 -4.49
N ALA A 1064 -14.79 -34.32 -4.85
CA ALA A 1064 -14.18 -33.37 -3.92
C ALA A 1064 -15.21 -32.41 -3.30
N ALA A 1065 -16.19 -31.98 -4.09
CA ALA A 1065 -17.27 -31.12 -3.64
C ALA A 1065 -18.21 -31.83 -2.64
N ASP A 1066 -18.51 -33.11 -2.88
CA ASP A 1066 -19.47 -33.87 -2.07
C ASP A 1066 -18.89 -34.33 -0.71
N ASN A 1067 -17.56 -34.38 -0.57
CA ASN A 1067 -16.88 -34.98 0.58
C ASN A 1067 -16.04 -34.02 1.44
N SER A 1068 -16.06 -32.71 1.16
CA SER A 1068 -15.30 -31.68 1.91
C SER A 1068 -13.85 -32.08 2.23
N LEU A 1069 -13.11 -32.48 1.19
CA LEU A 1069 -11.78 -33.10 1.33
C LEU A 1069 -10.70 -32.16 1.89
N THR A 1070 -9.71 -32.73 2.58
CA THR A 1070 -8.50 -32.03 3.05
C THR A 1070 -7.58 -31.65 1.90
N SER A 1071 -6.61 -30.75 2.15
CA SER A 1071 -5.64 -30.35 1.13
C SER A 1071 -4.78 -31.51 0.64
N GLN A 1072 -4.44 -32.48 1.50
CA GLN A 1072 -3.70 -33.69 1.14
C GLN A 1072 -4.54 -34.63 0.26
N GLN A 1073 -5.82 -34.80 0.59
CA GLN A 1073 -6.76 -35.59 -0.21
C GLN A 1073 -6.96 -34.98 -1.61
N LEU A 1074 -7.13 -33.65 -1.68
CA LEU A 1074 -7.25 -32.93 -2.96
C LEU A 1074 -5.96 -33.04 -3.79
N ARG A 1075 -4.79 -32.95 -3.15
CA ARG A 1075 -3.50 -33.16 -3.81
C ARG A 1075 -3.37 -34.58 -4.36
N PHE A 1076 -3.84 -35.58 -3.61
CA PHE A 1076 -3.87 -36.97 -4.04
C PHE A 1076 -4.76 -37.16 -5.27
N LEU A 1077 -5.96 -36.57 -5.27
CA LEU A 1077 -6.85 -36.59 -6.44
C LEU A 1077 -6.23 -35.91 -7.66
N SER A 1078 -5.50 -34.81 -7.45
CA SER A 1078 -4.78 -34.14 -8.53
C SER A 1078 -3.67 -35.02 -9.12
N LEU A 1079 -2.90 -35.71 -8.29
CA LEU A 1079 -1.91 -36.70 -8.76
C LEU A 1079 -2.57 -37.86 -9.49
N LEU A 1080 -3.69 -38.37 -8.98
CA LEU A 1080 -4.45 -39.45 -9.59
C LEU A 1080 -4.98 -39.05 -10.97
N LYS A 1081 -5.60 -37.86 -11.06
CA LYS A 1081 -6.03 -37.24 -12.30
C LYS A 1081 -4.88 -37.13 -13.30
N ASN A 1082 -3.74 -36.60 -12.87
CA ASN A 1082 -2.57 -36.42 -13.74
C ASN A 1082 -2.03 -37.78 -14.21
N HIS A 1083 -2.00 -38.78 -13.34
CA HIS A 1083 -1.59 -40.13 -13.72
C HIS A 1083 -2.55 -40.76 -14.74
N ILE A 1084 -3.87 -40.65 -14.52
CA ILE A 1084 -4.88 -41.14 -15.47
C ILE A 1084 -4.76 -40.37 -16.80
N ARG A 1085 -4.51 -39.06 -16.77
CA ARG A 1085 -4.27 -38.26 -17.98
C ARG A 1085 -3.02 -38.70 -18.74
N ASP A 1086 -1.95 -39.03 -18.04
CA ASP A 1086 -0.63 -39.29 -18.63
C ASP A 1086 -0.43 -40.77 -19.03
N TYR A 1087 -1.24 -41.69 -18.49
CA TYR A 1087 -1.13 -43.14 -18.74
C TYR A 1087 -2.44 -43.80 -19.20
N GLY A 1088 -3.57 -43.10 -19.16
CA GLY A 1088 -4.89 -43.56 -19.61
C GLY A 1088 -5.57 -44.60 -18.71
N THR A 1089 -4.85 -45.24 -17.79
CA THR A 1089 -5.37 -46.26 -16.85
C THR A 1089 -4.56 -46.21 -15.56
N ILE A 1090 -5.13 -46.75 -14.47
CA ILE A 1090 -4.39 -46.93 -13.23
C ILE A 1090 -4.89 -48.20 -12.52
N GLU A 1091 -3.96 -49.01 -12.02
CA GLU A 1091 -4.28 -50.18 -11.20
C GLU A 1091 -4.29 -49.82 -9.71
N MET A 1092 -5.19 -50.44 -8.93
CA MET A 1092 -5.32 -50.14 -7.49
C MET A 1092 -4.02 -50.33 -6.71
N ARG A 1093 -3.16 -51.28 -7.08
CA ARG A 1093 -1.85 -51.47 -6.42
C ARG A 1093 -0.93 -50.25 -6.57
N GLN A 1094 -1.04 -49.51 -7.68
CA GLN A 1094 -0.18 -48.36 -7.96
C GLN A 1094 -0.49 -47.17 -7.04
N LEU A 1095 -1.68 -47.13 -6.42
CA LEU A 1095 -2.03 -46.14 -5.40
C LEU A 1095 -1.23 -46.30 -4.09
N PHE A 1096 -0.50 -47.40 -3.94
CA PHE A 1096 0.41 -47.69 -2.83
C PHE A 1096 1.89 -47.55 -3.22
N GLU A 1097 2.19 -47.05 -4.43
CA GLU A 1097 3.54 -46.84 -4.94
C GLU A 1097 3.84 -45.33 -5.12
N GLN A 1098 5.07 -44.98 -5.50
CA GLN A 1098 5.36 -43.60 -5.92
C GLN A 1098 4.67 -43.30 -7.26
N PRO A 1099 4.10 -42.09 -7.47
CA PRO A 1099 4.27 -40.88 -6.67
C PRO A 1099 3.28 -40.68 -5.51
N PHE A 1100 2.28 -41.56 -5.34
CA PHE A 1100 1.21 -41.40 -4.34
C PHE A 1100 1.71 -41.48 -2.89
N THR A 1101 2.71 -42.32 -2.65
CA THR A 1101 3.36 -42.46 -1.34
C THR A 1101 4.19 -41.24 -0.89
N HIS A 1102 4.46 -40.27 -1.77
CA HIS A 1102 5.07 -38.99 -1.37
C HIS A 1102 4.12 -38.10 -0.55
N ILE A 1103 2.80 -38.30 -0.68
CA ILE A 1103 1.80 -37.57 0.12
C ILE A 1103 1.68 -38.20 1.51
N HIS A 1104 1.58 -39.53 1.57
CA HIS A 1104 1.51 -40.29 2.80
C HIS A 1104 2.13 -41.67 2.62
N ASN A 1105 2.91 -42.14 3.61
CA ASN A 1105 3.67 -43.39 3.52
C ASN A 1105 2.80 -44.64 3.27
N GLU A 1106 1.55 -44.61 3.72
CA GLU A 1106 0.57 -45.70 3.54
C GLU A 1106 -0.30 -45.55 2.26
N GLY A 1107 0.05 -44.64 1.34
CA GLY A 1107 -0.70 -44.44 0.09
C GLY A 1107 -2.15 -44.00 0.31
N VAL A 1108 -3.08 -44.51 -0.50
CA VAL A 1108 -4.50 -44.12 -0.48
C VAL A 1108 -5.18 -44.34 0.88
N THR A 1109 -4.85 -45.40 1.61
CA THR A 1109 -5.47 -45.72 2.91
C THR A 1109 -5.02 -44.79 4.03
N GLY A 1110 -3.82 -44.20 3.91
CA GLY A 1110 -3.35 -43.19 4.84
C GLY A 1110 -3.91 -41.79 4.57
N VAL A 1111 -4.22 -41.49 3.30
CA VAL A 1111 -4.79 -40.19 2.88
C VAL A 1111 -6.31 -40.16 3.06
N PHE A 1112 -7.00 -41.28 2.83
CA PHE A 1112 -8.44 -41.43 2.99
C PHE A 1112 -8.74 -42.42 4.12
N PRO A 1113 -8.96 -41.95 5.36
CA PRO A 1113 -9.26 -42.84 6.48
C PRO A 1113 -10.67 -43.43 6.41
N ASP A 1114 -11.57 -42.83 5.63
CA ASP A 1114 -12.93 -43.32 5.42
C ASP A 1114 -12.98 -44.37 4.30
N ILE A 1115 -13.35 -45.59 4.66
CA ILE A 1115 -13.46 -46.73 3.74
C ILE A 1115 -14.52 -46.49 2.66
N GLU A 1116 -15.61 -45.76 2.96
CA GLU A 1116 -16.63 -45.42 1.95
C GLU A 1116 -16.08 -44.46 0.89
N GLN A 1117 -15.22 -43.53 1.28
CA GLN A 1117 -14.55 -42.62 0.34
C GLN A 1117 -13.60 -43.39 -0.58
N ILE A 1118 -12.84 -44.36 -0.04
CA ILE A 1118 -11.98 -45.24 -0.84
C ILE A 1118 -12.83 -46.04 -1.84
N ALA A 1119 -13.94 -46.64 -1.39
CA ALA A 1119 -14.81 -47.43 -2.26
C ALA A 1119 -15.44 -46.60 -3.39
N ARG A 1120 -15.86 -45.36 -3.10
CA ARG A 1120 -16.35 -44.43 -4.13
C ARG A 1120 -15.24 -43.99 -5.08
N LEU A 1121 -14.05 -43.72 -4.58
CA LEU A 1121 -12.89 -43.38 -5.40
C LEU A 1121 -12.53 -44.52 -6.35
N GLN A 1122 -12.51 -45.74 -5.82
CA GLN A 1122 -12.30 -46.96 -6.60
C GLN A 1122 -13.37 -47.09 -7.69
N LYS A 1123 -14.64 -46.86 -7.37
CA LYS A 1123 -15.73 -46.88 -8.36
C LYS A 1123 -15.54 -45.83 -9.46
N ILE A 1124 -15.11 -44.61 -9.12
CA ILE A 1124 -14.82 -43.56 -10.11
C ILE A 1124 -13.68 -44.01 -11.03
N VAL A 1125 -12.63 -44.62 -10.48
CA VAL A 1125 -11.50 -45.14 -11.26
C VAL A 1125 -11.93 -46.32 -12.15
N GLU A 1126 -12.75 -47.23 -11.64
CA GLU A 1126 -13.32 -48.36 -12.40
C GLU A 1126 -14.27 -47.90 -13.51
N GLU A 1127 -15.12 -46.90 -13.27
CA GLU A 1127 -16.01 -46.30 -14.27
C GLU A 1127 -15.28 -45.45 -15.32
N LEU A 1128 -14.01 -45.07 -15.06
CA LEU A 1128 -13.13 -44.41 -16.00
C LEU A 1128 -12.26 -45.42 -16.78
N GLY A 1129 -12.00 -46.60 -16.21
CA GLY A 1129 -11.22 -47.67 -16.85
C GLY A 1129 -12.04 -48.51 -17.83
N VAL A 1130 -11.49 -48.78 -19.02
CA VAL A 1130 -11.97 -49.87 -19.89
C VAL A 1130 -11.62 -51.20 -19.21
N VAL A 1131 -12.66 -51.96 -18.85
CA VAL A 1131 -12.73 -53.40 -18.47
C VAL A 1131 -11.45 -53.95 -17.82
N THR A 1132 -11.45 -54.04 -16.49
CA THR A 1132 -10.61 -55.01 -15.79
C THR A 1132 -11.19 -56.41 -16.02
N ASP A 1133 -10.42 -57.29 -16.67
CA ASP A 1133 -10.73 -58.71 -16.69
C ASP A 1133 -10.83 -59.23 -15.25
N ALA A 1134 -12.04 -59.60 -14.86
CA ALA A 1134 -12.33 -60.30 -13.63
C ALA A 1134 -11.76 -61.71 -13.69
N ALA A 1135 -10.48 -61.90 -13.36
CA ALA A 1135 -9.92 -63.22 -13.07
C ALA A 1135 -8.57 -63.13 -12.34
N THR A 1136 -8.57 -62.84 -11.04
CA THR A 1136 -7.89 -63.64 -10.00
C THR A 1136 -8.16 -63.03 -8.63
N VAL A 1137 -8.91 -63.80 -7.83
CA VAL A 1137 -9.40 -63.50 -6.47
C VAL A 1137 -8.25 -63.45 -5.46
#